data_AF-A0A7K8PVG5-F1
#
_entry.id   AF-A0A7K8PVG5-F1
#
_cell.length_a   1.000
_cell.length_b   1.000
_cell.length_c   1.000
_cell.angle_alpha   90.00
_cell.angle_beta   90.00
_cell.angle_gamma   90.00
#
_symmetry.space_group_name_H-M   'P 1'
#
loop_
_entity.id
_entity.type
_entity.pdbx_description
1 polymer ?
#
loop_
_entity_poly.entity_id
_entity_poly.type
_entity_poly.pdbx_seq_one_letter_code
_entity_poly.pdbx_strand_id
1 'polypeptide(L)'
;MAANSSGGMHDAPLGDGFAGTDDLVSDWYIYETVEPAVPQDDTFPTVIPDCDPTISPRLYHICMAPVSLAVLVGLSLLVKRRRLHRSCWNGVPGLLSPANFLEEEGNQGLVAAVFGILFSSLCVLVLDRDPLPLIAQSSQSTREYWKILALLYYPAFYYPLIACATVRHRLSYLVGCLLSWCHCLVHIWQKVDCPQSPKIYRYYSTLSYVPIILCLVLLSLWYPALLIRSFTGQEETLEKEVTGRGYYKKYLKAVLSKRPRKGSSAKMEESLLSRVQAYLRSYVYAPEEGFRIPLKLILSITTAVIAVYQVALLLLVAVVPTIQIVRAGMTKDIVVLLVQFGLVPSESPAVPGDMEKELNTVKYYLWSLEVCYICSLALCCLLTCAMLLRTLVMHRNNLKALYQGAVLDVFYKAHILRPSRQAVNGFSILPRHGFSPPASVPGLLIQQVIFFICSVGFTFLVVIPLQSGTNSHLFKIVQNMWPFWLTLVVAVIVQNVAAHYQFLEQHPLQKELTNRRALYIVTYLLFPINVLVGVLAGVWRMVISGLYNAVHFCQLDISLLNRSVETFDPGYHTYCHYLKMEVSQSHPVMKAFCLLLLQPARPEGPPGLPASNVEEGIQLMQPKKAPPSRARFKQSRARWWLAYTLLNNPSLTACRKTALSNPTANGTQLSPAKP
;
A
#
# COMPACT_ATOMS: atom_id res chain seq x y z
N MET A 1 9.51 16.90 -97.62
CA MET A 1 9.05 18.26 -97.26
C MET A 1 9.22 18.38 -95.74
N ALA A 2 10.37 18.81 -95.22
CA ALA A 2 10.88 20.20 -95.12
C ALA A 2 10.23 20.94 -93.91
N ALA A 3 10.94 21.62 -92.99
CA ALA A 3 12.36 21.98 -92.89
C ALA A 3 12.81 22.40 -91.46
N ASN A 4 14.09 22.11 -91.18
CA ASN A 4 15.20 22.88 -90.56
C ASN A 4 15.39 23.30 -89.07
N SER A 5 16.68 23.14 -88.71
CA SER A 5 17.57 23.74 -87.67
C SER A 5 17.39 23.28 -86.22
N SER A 6 18.16 22.28 -85.72
CA SER A 6 19.58 22.28 -85.24
C SER A 6 19.72 22.89 -83.84
N GLY A 7 20.31 22.29 -82.82
CA GLY A 7 21.06 21.06 -82.54
C GLY A 7 21.36 21.13 -81.02
N GLY A 8 21.40 20.02 -80.27
CA GLY A 8 22.66 19.40 -79.81
C GLY A 8 23.35 20.25 -78.71
N MET A 9 23.95 19.72 -77.64
CA MET A 9 24.64 18.45 -77.50
C MET A 9 25.30 18.46 -76.10
N HIS A 10 25.23 17.40 -75.30
CA HIS A 10 26.36 16.50 -74.93
C HIS A 10 26.28 16.34 -73.39
N ASP A 11 26.48 15.20 -72.72
CA ASP A 11 26.81 13.84 -73.14
C ASP A 11 26.52 12.92 -71.93
N ALA A 12 25.78 11.84 -72.18
CA ALA A 12 26.04 10.53 -71.56
C ALA A 12 27.36 9.99 -72.19
N PRO A 13 28.01 8.86 -71.79
CA PRO A 13 27.45 7.68 -71.11
C PRO A 13 28.48 7.07 -70.12
N LEU A 14 28.25 5.99 -69.37
CA LEU A 14 28.17 4.55 -69.67
C LEU A 14 28.05 3.94 -68.25
N GLY A 15 27.19 2.98 -67.95
CA GLY A 15 27.13 1.67 -68.56
C GLY A 15 27.48 0.62 -67.49
N ASP A 16 26.44 -0.08 -67.02
CA ASP A 16 26.38 -1.41 -66.41
C ASP A 16 27.14 -1.77 -65.12
N GLY A 17 26.37 -2.30 -64.16
CA GLY A 17 26.61 -3.67 -63.73
C GLY A 17 26.77 -3.97 -62.24
N PHE A 18 25.67 -4.42 -61.64
CA PHE A 18 25.57 -5.51 -60.64
C PHE A 18 25.97 -5.34 -59.15
N ALA A 19 24.96 -5.65 -58.32
CA ALA A 19 24.97 -6.27 -56.96
C ALA A 19 25.65 -5.47 -55.83
N GLY A 20 25.07 -5.26 -54.64
CA GLY A 20 23.89 -5.74 -53.96
C GLY A 20 24.02 -5.38 -52.47
N THR A 21 22.89 -5.20 -51.80
CA THR A 21 22.64 -4.99 -50.35
C THR A 21 22.95 -3.63 -49.70
N ASP A 22 21.95 -3.21 -48.92
CA ASP A 22 21.90 -2.20 -47.85
C ASP A 22 21.77 -0.72 -48.25
N ASP A 23 20.54 -0.19 -48.14
CA ASP A 23 20.24 0.79 -47.09
C ASP A 23 18.74 1.11 -46.99
N LEU A 24 18.19 0.78 -45.82
CA LEU A 24 16.79 0.91 -45.42
C LEU A 24 16.74 1.81 -44.17
N VAL A 25 16.75 3.14 -44.34
CA VAL A 25 16.48 4.11 -43.25
C VAL A 25 15.89 5.38 -43.89
N SER A 26 14.57 5.50 -43.98
CA SER A 26 13.68 6.22 -43.04
C SER A 26 13.62 7.74 -43.28
N ASP A 27 12.84 8.14 -44.29
CA ASP A 27 12.22 9.47 -44.36
C ASP A 27 10.73 9.34 -44.01
N TRP A 28 10.36 9.73 -42.80
CA TRP A 28 8.98 9.90 -42.36
C TRP A 28 8.80 11.35 -41.86
N TYR A 29 8.54 12.27 -42.78
CA TYR A 29 7.89 13.54 -42.49
C TYR A 29 6.68 13.66 -43.42
N ILE A 30 5.49 13.40 -42.89
CA ILE A 30 4.22 13.62 -43.59
C ILE A 30 3.79 15.06 -43.33
N TYR A 31 3.67 15.83 -44.41
CA TYR A 31 2.95 17.10 -44.46
C TYR A 31 1.47 16.86 -44.16
N GLU A 32 0.90 17.54 -43.16
CA GLU A 32 -0.55 17.64 -42.99
C GLU A 32 -1.14 18.45 -44.16
N THR A 33 -1.95 17.78 -44.95
CA THR A 33 -2.78 18.38 -45.99
C THR A 33 -3.93 19.17 -45.36
N VAL A 34 -4.08 20.40 -45.84
CA VAL A 34 -5.20 21.31 -45.57
C VAL A 34 -6.53 20.64 -45.95
N GLU A 35 -7.38 20.37 -44.94
CA GLU A 35 -8.82 20.12 -45.13
C GLU A 35 -9.63 21.36 -44.70
N PRO A 36 -10.81 21.60 -45.32
CA PRO A 36 -11.49 22.87 -45.26
C PRO A 36 -12.28 23.07 -43.96
N ALA A 37 -12.31 24.33 -43.53
CA ALA A 37 -13.09 24.92 -42.43
C ALA A 37 -14.27 24.07 -41.89
N VAL A 38 -14.04 23.39 -40.77
CA VAL A 38 -15.08 23.00 -39.81
C VAL A 38 -15.32 24.23 -38.91
N PRO A 39 -16.59 24.59 -38.58
CA PRO A 39 -16.87 25.78 -37.78
C PRO A 39 -16.17 25.69 -36.43
N GLN A 40 -15.54 26.80 -36.02
CA GLN A 40 -14.98 26.98 -34.68
C GLN A 40 -16.06 26.67 -33.63
N ASP A 41 -15.94 25.54 -32.95
CA ASP A 41 -16.56 25.38 -31.64
C ASP A 41 -15.73 26.22 -30.66
N ASP A 42 -16.31 27.31 -30.21
CA ASP A 42 -15.75 28.27 -29.27
C ASP A 42 -15.21 27.58 -28.00
N THR A 43 -13.91 27.36 -27.95
CA THR A 43 -13.18 26.90 -26.77
C THR A 43 -12.93 28.04 -25.78
N PHE A 44 -13.99 28.60 -25.18
CA PHE A 44 -13.99 29.35 -23.91
C PHE A 44 -15.33 29.10 -23.20
N PRO A 45 -15.39 29.14 -21.85
CA PRO A 45 -16.17 28.18 -21.06
C PRO A 45 -17.66 28.24 -21.42
N THR A 46 -18.18 27.17 -22.00
CA THR A 46 -19.60 26.86 -21.87
C THR A 46 -19.87 26.78 -20.38
N VAL A 47 -20.56 27.79 -19.82
CA VAL A 47 -21.05 27.74 -18.44
C VAL A 47 -21.88 26.46 -18.36
N ILE A 48 -21.31 25.41 -17.75
CA ILE A 48 -21.99 24.13 -17.61
C ILE A 48 -23.16 24.42 -16.66
N PRO A 49 -24.42 24.35 -17.12
CA PRO A 49 -25.55 24.62 -16.25
C PRO A 49 -25.56 23.61 -15.10
N ASP A 50 -25.94 24.08 -13.91
CA ASP A 50 -26.16 23.19 -12.77
C ASP A 50 -27.25 22.17 -13.15
N CYS A 51 -26.88 20.88 -13.15
CA CYS A 51 -27.78 19.77 -13.45
C CYS A 51 -28.35 19.25 -12.13
N ASP A 52 -29.67 19.38 -11.96
CA ASP A 52 -30.39 18.79 -10.84
C ASP A 52 -30.79 17.34 -11.19
N PRO A 53 -30.27 16.33 -10.47
CA PRO A 53 -30.61 14.94 -10.75
C PRO A 53 -32.07 14.66 -10.36
N THR A 54 -32.71 13.70 -11.03
CA THR A 54 -34.11 13.31 -10.75
C THR A 54 -34.32 12.94 -9.27
N ILE A 55 -33.31 12.31 -8.65
CA ILE A 55 -33.24 12.07 -7.21
C ILE A 55 -32.26 13.05 -6.59
N SER A 56 -32.78 14.16 -6.04
CA SER A 56 -31.94 15.14 -5.36
C SER A 56 -31.18 14.50 -4.18
N PRO A 57 -29.90 14.87 -3.95
CA PRO A 57 -29.12 14.36 -2.81
C PRO A 57 -29.84 14.57 -1.47
N ARG A 58 -30.56 15.69 -1.33
CA ARG A 58 -31.37 16.00 -0.15
C ARG A 58 -32.48 14.96 0.07
N LEU A 59 -33.26 14.64 -0.97
CA LEU A 59 -34.31 13.63 -0.87
C LEU A 59 -33.74 12.26 -0.47
N TYR A 60 -32.62 11.87 -1.10
CA TYR A 60 -31.93 10.62 -0.78
C TYR A 60 -31.54 10.53 0.71
N HIS A 61 -30.90 11.57 1.25
CA HIS A 61 -30.50 11.57 2.66
C HIS A 61 -31.68 11.67 3.62
N ILE A 62 -32.77 12.38 3.27
CA ILE A 62 -34.01 12.44 4.07
C ILE A 62 -34.68 11.07 4.14
N CYS A 63 -34.70 10.30 3.05
CA CYS A 63 -35.30 8.97 3.02
C CYS A 63 -34.40 7.89 3.64
N MET A 64 -33.11 7.87 3.31
CA MET A 64 -32.21 6.80 3.73
C MET A 64 -31.71 6.94 5.16
N ALA A 65 -31.57 8.15 5.71
CA ALA A 65 -31.15 8.34 7.10
C ALA A 65 -32.10 7.67 8.11
N PRO A 66 -33.44 7.87 8.08
CA PRO A 66 -34.34 7.19 9.00
C PRO A 66 -34.37 5.67 8.76
N VAL A 67 -34.24 5.20 7.51
CA VAL A 67 -34.12 3.76 7.21
C VAL A 67 -32.87 3.17 7.86
N SER A 68 -31.72 3.86 7.75
CA SER A 68 -30.46 3.44 8.37
C SER A 68 -30.58 3.34 9.90
N LEU A 69 -31.26 4.32 10.52
CA LEU A 69 -31.51 4.35 11.96
C LEU A 69 -32.47 3.22 12.39
N ALA A 70 -33.56 3.01 11.65
CA ALA A 70 -34.53 1.96 11.92
C ALA A 70 -33.90 0.57 11.84
N VAL A 71 -33.07 0.32 10.83
CA VAL A 71 -32.31 -0.94 10.73
C VAL A 71 -31.35 -1.10 11.90
N LEU A 72 -30.61 -0.05 12.28
CA LEU A 72 -29.69 -0.11 13.41
C LEU A 72 -30.40 -0.48 14.71
N VAL A 73 -31.53 0.19 15.00
CA VAL A 73 -32.36 -0.10 16.17
C VAL A 73 -32.91 -1.53 16.09
N GLY A 74 -33.44 -1.96 14.95
CA GLY A 74 -33.93 -3.32 14.75
C GLY A 74 -32.85 -4.38 14.98
N LEU A 75 -31.64 -4.20 14.44
CA LEU A 75 -30.51 -5.09 14.69
C LEU A 75 -30.08 -5.10 16.16
N SER A 76 -30.20 -3.97 16.86
CA SER A 76 -29.83 -3.88 18.29
C SER A 76 -30.77 -4.68 19.18
N LEU A 77 -32.02 -4.89 18.74
CA LEU A 77 -32.99 -5.75 19.41
C LEU A 77 -32.67 -7.24 19.24
N LEU A 78 -31.95 -7.61 18.18
CA LEU A 78 -31.51 -8.99 17.91
C LEU A 78 -30.28 -9.40 18.74
N VAL A 79 -29.59 -8.45 19.37
CA VAL A 79 -28.33 -8.69 20.11
C VAL A 79 -28.52 -8.44 21.60
N LYS A 80 -28.09 -9.41 22.42
CA LYS A 80 -28.11 -9.31 23.89
C LYS A 80 -26.80 -8.73 24.45
N ARG A 81 -26.90 -7.90 25.50
CA ARG A 81 -25.79 -7.33 26.28
C ARG A 81 -25.00 -8.43 26.99
N ARG A 82 -23.66 -8.38 26.88
CA ARG A 82 -22.77 -9.39 27.50
C ARG A 82 -22.39 -9.09 28.96
N ARG A 83 -22.22 -7.82 29.37
CA ARG A 83 -21.69 -7.47 30.70
C ARG A 83 -22.50 -6.40 31.47
N LEU A 84 -22.78 -5.23 30.90
CA LEU A 84 -23.53 -4.18 31.62
C LEU A 84 -25.05 -4.40 31.57
N HIS A 85 -25.71 -4.22 32.72
CA HIS A 85 -27.16 -4.14 32.93
C HIS A 85 -27.98 -5.25 32.23
N ARG A 86 -27.71 -6.52 32.62
CA ARG A 86 -28.42 -7.72 32.13
C ARG A 86 -29.87 -7.83 32.59
N SER A 87 -30.23 -7.21 33.72
CA SER A 87 -31.55 -7.30 34.34
C SER A 87 -32.61 -6.42 33.67
N CYS A 88 -32.20 -5.39 32.94
CA CYS A 88 -33.12 -4.54 32.18
C CYS A 88 -33.43 -5.18 30.84
N TRP A 89 -34.73 -5.39 30.53
CA TRP A 89 -35.22 -5.88 29.24
C TRP A 89 -34.52 -7.15 28.73
N ASN A 90 -34.27 -8.12 29.61
CA ASN A 90 -33.54 -9.37 29.31
C ASN A 90 -32.17 -9.17 28.61
N GLY A 91 -31.54 -8.01 28.82
CA GLY A 91 -30.27 -7.63 28.22
C GLY A 91 -30.38 -7.01 26.83
N VAL A 92 -31.53 -6.52 26.38
CA VAL A 92 -31.74 -5.84 25.09
C VAL A 92 -32.01 -4.34 25.33
N PRO A 93 -31.60 -3.39 24.46
CA PRO A 93 -30.79 -3.52 23.23
C PRO A 93 -29.30 -3.66 23.52
N GLY A 94 -28.62 -4.52 22.76
CA GLY A 94 -27.17 -4.63 22.74
C GLY A 94 -26.55 -3.63 21.77
N LEU A 95 -25.53 -2.89 22.19
CA LEU A 95 -24.75 -2.07 21.27
C LEU A 95 -24.01 -2.99 20.29
N LEU A 96 -24.32 -2.87 19.00
CA LEU A 96 -23.59 -3.61 17.98
C LEU A 96 -22.14 -3.13 17.94
N SER A 97 -21.22 -4.06 17.75
CA SER A 97 -19.86 -3.73 17.35
C SER A 97 -19.82 -3.82 15.83
N PRO A 98 -19.35 -2.79 15.11
CA PRO A 98 -19.33 -2.81 13.66
C PRO A 98 -18.43 -3.95 13.15
N ALA A 99 -17.25 -4.14 13.72
CA ALA A 99 -16.42 -5.29 13.39
C ALA A 99 -15.54 -5.65 14.58
N ASN A 100 -15.25 -6.94 14.73
CA ASN A 100 -14.22 -7.38 15.65
C ASN A 100 -12.84 -7.19 14.98
N PHE A 101 -12.25 -6.01 15.15
CA PHE A 101 -10.97 -5.67 14.53
C PHE A 101 -9.78 -6.53 14.99
N LEU A 102 -9.93 -7.30 16.07
CA LEU A 102 -8.93 -8.23 16.63
C LEU A 102 -9.14 -9.68 16.13
N GLU A 103 -10.27 -9.94 15.47
CA GLU A 103 -10.55 -11.23 14.86
C GLU A 103 -9.89 -11.27 13.49
N GLU A 104 -8.96 -12.19 13.32
CA GLU A 104 -8.27 -12.42 12.04
C GLU A 104 -9.22 -13.08 11.02
N GLU A 105 -10.40 -13.53 11.47
CA GLU A 105 -11.32 -14.32 10.70
C GLU A 105 -12.70 -13.66 10.61
N GLY A 106 -13.09 -13.32 9.39
CA GLY A 106 -14.37 -12.71 9.08
C GLY A 106 -14.45 -12.32 7.60
N ASN A 107 -15.55 -11.69 7.22
CA ASN A 107 -15.76 -11.14 5.87
C ASN A 107 -14.92 -9.86 5.69
N GLN A 108 -13.59 -10.01 5.61
CA GLN A 108 -12.64 -8.90 5.59
C GLN A 108 -12.90 -7.92 4.43
N GLY A 109 -13.25 -8.45 3.25
CA GLY A 109 -13.56 -7.65 2.06
C GLY A 109 -14.77 -6.72 2.24
N LEU A 110 -15.81 -7.17 2.97
CA LEU A 110 -17.00 -6.37 3.24
C LEU A 110 -16.68 -5.17 4.13
N VAL A 111 -15.91 -5.39 5.21
CA VAL A 111 -15.50 -4.30 6.10
C VAL A 111 -14.58 -3.33 5.35
N ALA A 112 -13.67 -3.85 4.50
CA ALA A 112 -12.81 -3.03 3.66
C ALA A 112 -13.60 -2.14 2.69
N ALA A 113 -14.63 -2.67 2.02
CA ALA A 113 -15.46 -1.91 1.11
C ALA A 113 -16.23 -0.77 1.81
N VAL A 114 -16.82 -1.01 2.99
CA VAL A 114 -17.53 0.06 3.71
C VAL A 114 -16.60 1.15 4.21
N PHE A 115 -15.40 0.80 4.71
CA PHE A 115 -14.39 1.80 5.05
C PHE A 115 -13.89 2.55 3.82
N GLY A 116 -13.81 1.91 2.66
CA GLY A 116 -13.52 2.56 1.38
C GLY A 116 -14.58 3.59 0.98
N ILE A 117 -15.87 3.28 1.18
CA ILE A 117 -16.98 4.22 0.96
C ILE A 117 -16.85 5.41 1.91
N LEU A 118 -16.70 5.15 3.21
CA LEU A 118 -16.57 6.21 4.22
C LEU A 118 -15.43 7.16 3.92
N PHE A 119 -14.28 6.61 3.53
CA PHE A 119 -13.11 7.41 3.22
C PHE A 119 -13.28 8.21 1.92
N SER A 120 -13.85 7.61 0.88
CA SER A 120 -14.14 8.33 -0.37
C SER A 120 -15.16 9.45 -0.18
N SER A 121 -16.23 9.21 0.61
CA SER A 121 -17.20 10.25 0.97
C SER A 121 -16.55 11.39 1.76
N LEU A 122 -15.56 11.09 2.60
CA LEU A 122 -14.78 12.12 3.31
C LEU A 122 -13.93 12.97 2.36
N CYS A 123 -13.28 12.37 1.35
CA CYS A 123 -12.56 13.11 0.32
C CYS A 123 -13.46 14.08 -0.44
N VAL A 124 -14.64 13.62 -0.84
CA VAL A 124 -15.64 14.45 -1.53
C VAL A 124 -16.13 15.57 -0.62
N LEU A 125 -16.44 15.27 0.65
CA LEU A 125 -16.91 16.22 1.65
C LEU A 125 -15.95 17.39 1.90
N VAL A 126 -14.63 17.15 1.85
CA VAL A 126 -13.62 18.21 2.06
C VAL A 126 -13.67 19.26 0.95
N LEU A 127 -13.99 18.83 -0.28
CA LEU A 127 -14.00 19.68 -1.48
C LEU A 127 -15.38 20.26 -1.80
N ASP A 128 -16.45 19.64 -1.31
CA ASP A 128 -17.82 20.11 -1.55
C ASP A 128 -18.18 21.35 -0.74
N ARG A 129 -18.99 22.22 -1.37
CA ARG A 129 -19.48 23.47 -0.77
C ARG A 129 -20.61 23.25 0.24
N ASP A 130 -21.42 22.21 0.05
CA ASP A 130 -22.58 21.89 0.87
C ASP A 130 -22.33 20.58 1.66
N PRO A 131 -21.86 20.67 2.92
CA PRO A 131 -21.37 19.50 3.65
C PRO A 131 -22.47 18.60 4.22
N LEU A 132 -23.67 19.14 4.45
CA LEU A 132 -24.86 18.37 4.82
C LEU A 132 -26.01 18.72 3.86
N PRO A 133 -26.47 17.77 3.03
CA PRO A 133 -27.59 18.00 2.11
C PRO A 133 -28.94 18.15 2.83
N LEU A 134 -29.00 17.97 4.14
CA LEU A 134 -30.20 18.08 4.96
C LEU A 134 -30.57 19.54 5.33
N ILE A 135 -29.60 20.46 5.32
CA ILE A 135 -29.78 21.84 5.81
C ILE A 135 -29.55 22.82 4.65
N ALA A 136 -30.60 23.52 4.25
CA ALA A 136 -30.64 24.31 3.01
C ALA A 136 -30.02 25.72 3.12
N GLN A 137 -29.62 26.16 4.31
CA GLN A 137 -29.11 27.53 4.53
C GLN A 137 -27.98 27.52 5.54
N SER A 138 -26.73 27.41 5.07
CA SER A 138 -25.55 27.62 5.91
C SER A 138 -24.88 28.95 5.57
N SER A 139 -24.79 29.85 6.55
CA SER A 139 -23.87 30.99 6.47
C SER A 139 -22.41 30.50 6.43
N GLN A 140 -21.50 31.29 5.84
CA GLN A 140 -20.09 30.89 5.64
C GLN A 140 -19.37 30.49 6.94
N SER A 141 -19.73 31.09 8.08
CA SER A 141 -19.20 30.75 9.41
C SER A 141 -19.75 29.43 9.97
N THR A 142 -21.03 29.13 9.72
CA THR A 142 -21.64 27.88 10.20
C THR A 142 -21.23 26.65 9.37
N ARG A 143 -20.81 26.86 8.11
CA ARG A 143 -20.39 25.79 7.20
C ARG A 143 -19.29 24.89 7.75
N GLU A 144 -18.27 25.47 8.38
CA GLU A 144 -17.15 24.68 8.91
C GLU A 144 -17.61 23.81 10.10
N TYR A 145 -18.54 24.29 10.93
CA TYR A 145 -19.17 23.47 11.98
C TYR A 145 -20.03 22.34 11.40
N TRP A 146 -20.74 22.58 10.30
CA TRP A 146 -21.50 21.53 9.61
C TRP A 146 -20.59 20.45 9.01
N LYS A 147 -19.40 20.81 8.51
CA LYS A 147 -18.39 19.82 8.11
C LYS A 147 -17.97 18.93 9.27
N ILE A 148 -17.76 19.49 10.47
CA ILE A 148 -17.43 18.72 11.67
C ILE A 148 -18.55 17.74 12.01
N LEU A 149 -19.82 18.17 11.93
CA LEU A 149 -20.96 17.28 12.15
C LEU A 149 -21.05 16.19 11.07
N ALA A 150 -20.75 16.52 9.81
CA ALA A 150 -20.72 15.56 8.71
C ALA A 150 -19.72 14.41 8.97
N LEU A 151 -18.59 14.68 9.63
CA LEU A 151 -17.62 13.65 10.04
C LEU A 151 -18.22 12.58 10.96
N LEU A 152 -19.26 12.93 11.72
CA LEU A 152 -19.99 11.99 12.58
C LEU A 152 -21.20 11.36 11.87
N TYR A 153 -21.83 12.12 10.96
CA TYR A 153 -23.00 11.69 10.21
C TYR A 153 -22.72 10.53 9.25
N TYR A 154 -21.71 10.63 8.38
CA TYR A 154 -21.43 9.58 7.37
C TYR A 154 -21.11 8.21 7.99
N PRO A 155 -20.27 8.11 9.04
CA PRO A 155 -20.08 6.85 9.77
C PRO A 155 -21.38 6.28 10.31
N ALA A 156 -22.26 7.12 10.88
CA ALA A 156 -23.56 6.67 11.40
C ALA A 156 -24.50 6.19 10.27
N PHE A 157 -24.50 6.88 9.13
CA PHE A 157 -25.33 6.58 7.96
C PHE A 157 -24.98 5.23 7.33
N TYR A 158 -23.68 4.92 7.15
CA TYR A 158 -23.24 3.64 6.57
C TYR A 158 -23.01 2.52 7.62
N TYR A 159 -23.15 2.83 8.91
CA TYR A 159 -23.00 1.86 10.00
C TYR A 159 -23.84 0.58 9.82
N PRO A 160 -25.13 0.66 9.40
CA PRO A 160 -25.98 -0.53 9.28
C PRO A 160 -25.47 -1.54 8.26
N LEU A 161 -24.78 -1.10 7.20
CA LEU A 161 -24.16 -2.00 6.23
C LEU A 161 -23.21 -2.96 6.96
N ILE A 162 -22.26 -2.42 7.71
CA ILE A 162 -21.31 -3.23 8.47
C ILE A 162 -22.03 -4.09 9.55
N ALA A 163 -22.99 -3.49 10.26
CA ALA A 163 -23.72 -4.17 11.34
C ALA A 163 -24.50 -5.40 10.87
N CYS A 164 -25.05 -5.37 9.65
CA CYS A 164 -25.76 -6.51 9.06
C CYS A 164 -24.88 -7.76 8.93
N ALA A 165 -23.57 -7.59 8.75
CA ALA A 165 -22.62 -8.67 8.61
C ALA A 165 -22.25 -9.35 9.95
N THR A 166 -22.35 -8.64 11.08
CA THR A 166 -21.91 -9.15 12.39
C THR A 166 -22.95 -9.97 13.13
N VAL A 167 -24.24 -9.71 12.89
CA VAL A 167 -25.35 -10.39 13.58
C VAL A 167 -25.49 -11.86 13.14
N ARG A 168 -24.93 -12.24 11.98
CA ARG A 168 -24.94 -13.61 11.41
C ARG A 168 -26.34 -14.24 11.36
N HIS A 169 -27.38 -13.43 11.12
CA HIS A 169 -28.76 -13.88 11.00
C HIS A 169 -29.25 -13.74 9.54
N ARG A 170 -30.16 -14.61 9.10
CA ARG A 170 -30.68 -14.57 7.71
C ARG A 170 -31.32 -13.23 7.36
N LEU A 171 -32.15 -12.73 8.27
CA LEU A 171 -32.81 -11.43 8.11
C LEU A 171 -31.79 -10.28 8.01
N SER A 172 -30.65 -10.36 8.72
CA SER A 172 -29.64 -9.31 8.64
C SER A 172 -28.92 -9.31 7.30
N TYR A 173 -28.68 -10.49 6.70
CA TYR A 173 -28.14 -10.57 5.33
C TYR A 173 -29.12 -10.06 4.27
N LEU A 174 -30.42 -10.36 4.41
CA LEU A 174 -31.46 -9.84 3.51
C LEU A 174 -31.52 -8.30 3.56
N VAL A 175 -31.57 -7.73 4.76
CA VAL A 175 -31.57 -6.27 4.96
C VAL A 175 -30.28 -5.64 4.43
N GLY A 176 -29.13 -6.28 4.64
CA GLY A 176 -27.85 -5.86 4.05
C GLY A 176 -27.86 -5.83 2.52
N CYS A 177 -28.46 -6.83 1.86
CA CYS A 177 -28.64 -6.85 0.40
C CYS A 177 -29.45 -5.64 -0.05
N LEU A 178 -30.64 -5.44 0.52
CA LEU A 178 -31.55 -4.35 0.17
C LEU A 178 -30.89 -2.98 0.35
N LEU A 179 -30.23 -2.75 1.49
CA LEU A 179 -29.50 -1.50 1.74
C LEU A 179 -28.39 -1.28 0.71
N SER A 180 -27.58 -2.30 0.43
CA SER A 180 -26.49 -2.18 -0.55
C SER A 180 -26.99 -1.86 -1.96
N TRP A 181 -28.11 -2.48 -2.37
CA TRP A 181 -28.73 -2.22 -3.67
C TRP A 181 -29.33 -0.83 -3.75
N CYS A 182 -30.06 -0.38 -2.72
CA CYS A 182 -30.61 0.98 -2.67
C CYS A 182 -29.51 2.04 -2.79
N HIS A 183 -28.44 1.94 -1.98
CA HIS A 183 -27.31 2.87 -2.08
C HIS A 183 -26.62 2.82 -3.45
N CYS A 184 -26.38 1.62 -3.98
CA CYS A 184 -25.73 1.44 -5.28
C CYS A 184 -26.55 2.02 -6.43
N LEU A 185 -27.85 1.71 -6.50
CA LEU A 185 -28.75 2.17 -7.56
C LEU A 185 -28.89 3.69 -7.54
N VAL A 186 -29.10 4.30 -6.37
CA VAL A 186 -29.25 5.76 -6.28
C VAL A 186 -27.97 6.48 -6.71
N HIS A 187 -26.79 6.01 -6.26
CA HIS A 187 -25.53 6.64 -6.65
C HIS A 187 -25.21 6.48 -8.14
N ILE A 188 -25.54 5.34 -8.76
CA ILE A 188 -25.39 5.16 -10.21
C ILE A 188 -26.36 6.08 -10.94
N TRP A 189 -27.64 6.10 -10.54
CA TRP A 189 -28.68 6.89 -11.18
C TRP A 189 -28.35 8.39 -11.17
N GLN A 190 -27.94 8.94 -10.02
CA GLN A 190 -27.54 10.34 -9.89
C GLN A 190 -26.40 10.74 -10.84
N LYS A 191 -25.49 9.82 -11.16
CA LYS A 191 -24.34 10.09 -12.04
C LYS A 191 -24.63 9.84 -13.52
N VAL A 192 -25.61 8.99 -13.82
CA VAL A 192 -26.12 8.80 -15.19
C VAL A 192 -26.95 10.01 -15.61
N ASP A 193 -27.80 10.54 -14.72
CA ASP A 193 -28.63 11.73 -15.00
C ASP A 193 -27.76 12.99 -15.20
N CYS A 194 -26.78 13.20 -14.31
CA CYS A 194 -25.93 14.39 -14.33
C CYS A 194 -24.44 13.99 -14.37
N PRO A 195 -23.92 13.61 -15.56
CA PRO A 195 -22.52 13.21 -15.70
C PRO A 195 -21.56 14.40 -15.65
N GLN A 196 -22.06 15.60 -15.96
CA GLN A 196 -21.27 16.83 -16.06
C GLN A 196 -21.59 17.76 -14.90
N SER A 197 -20.57 18.31 -14.27
CA SER A 197 -20.73 19.28 -13.18
C SER A 197 -19.80 20.47 -13.36
N PRO A 198 -20.21 21.69 -12.96
CA PRO A 198 -19.33 22.86 -13.00
C PRO A 198 -18.23 22.83 -11.91
N LYS A 199 -18.17 21.79 -11.07
CA LYS A 199 -17.20 21.67 -9.97
C LYS A 199 -15.82 21.26 -10.50
N ILE A 200 -14.85 22.19 -10.45
CA ILE A 200 -13.42 22.03 -10.81
C ILE A 200 -13.19 21.67 -12.29
N TYR A 201 -13.82 20.61 -12.78
CA TYR A 201 -13.76 20.14 -14.17
C TYR A 201 -15.01 19.35 -14.55
N ARG A 202 -15.32 19.33 -15.85
CA ARG A 202 -16.53 18.76 -16.45
C ARG A 202 -16.92 17.40 -15.87
N TYR A 203 -15.97 16.47 -15.76
CA TYR A 203 -16.20 15.08 -15.28
C TYR A 203 -15.61 14.79 -13.90
N TYR A 204 -15.19 15.80 -13.13
CA TYR A 204 -14.56 15.56 -11.82
C TYR A 204 -15.52 14.85 -10.84
N SER A 205 -16.78 15.32 -10.79
CA SER A 205 -17.80 14.78 -9.89
C SER A 205 -18.16 13.32 -10.18
N THR A 206 -18.05 12.85 -11.43
CA THR A 206 -18.28 11.43 -11.76
C THR A 206 -17.07 10.60 -11.39
N LEU A 207 -15.87 11.02 -11.78
CA LEU A 207 -14.62 10.31 -11.50
C LEU A 207 -14.35 10.15 -10.00
N SER A 208 -14.58 11.20 -9.19
CA SER A 208 -14.36 11.13 -7.74
C SER A 208 -15.32 10.14 -7.03
N TYR A 209 -16.50 9.86 -7.59
CA TYR A 209 -17.46 8.89 -7.05
C TYR A 209 -17.21 7.44 -7.51
N VAL A 210 -16.31 7.19 -8.48
CA VAL A 210 -16.00 5.84 -8.98
C VAL A 210 -15.60 4.87 -7.85
N PRO A 211 -14.71 5.22 -6.90
CA PRO A 211 -14.39 4.32 -5.79
C PRO A 211 -15.60 3.97 -4.91
N ILE A 212 -16.51 4.92 -4.70
CA ILE A 212 -17.74 4.70 -3.91
C ILE A 212 -18.63 3.68 -4.61
N ILE A 213 -18.89 3.88 -5.90
CA ILE A 213 -19.72 2.99 -6.71
C ILE A 213 -19.07 1.60 -6.78
N LEU A 214 -17.76 1.50 -7.00
CA LEU A 214 -17.05 0.23 -7.04
C LEU A 214 -17.17 -0.54 -5.71
N CYS A 215 -16.98 0.13 -4.58
CA CYS A 215 -17.15 -0.49 -3.26
C CYS A 215 -18.61 -0.92 -3.01
N LEU A 216 -19.60 -0.14 -3.46
CA LEU A 216 -21.02 -0.50 -3.36
C LEU A 216 -21.40 -1.68 -4.25
N VAL A 217 -20.83 -1.77 -5.46
CA VAL A 217 -21.00 -2.93 -6.37
C VAL A 217 -20.38 -4.18 -5.75
N LEU A 218 -19.20 -4.07 -5.12
CA LEU A 218 -18.61 -5.20 -4.40
C LEU A 218 -19.52 -5.68 -3.25
N LEU A 219 -20.12 -4.75 -2.50
CA LEU A 219 -21.07 -5.08 -1.44
C LEU A 219 -22.36 -5.70 -1.98
N SER A 220 -22.89 -5.17 -3.08
CA SER A 220 -24.13 -5.65 -3.71
C SER A 220 -24.01 -7.07 -4.24
N LEU A 221 -22.80 -7.52 -4.58
CA LEU A 221 -22.50 -8.91 -4.94
C LEU A 221 -22.19 -9.80 -3.73
N TRP A 222 -21.53 -9.24 -2.69
CA TRP A 222 -21.13 -9.99 -1.51
C TRP A 222 -22.29 -10.37 -0.58
N TYR A 223 -23.24 -9.46 -0.29
CA TYR A 223 -24.36 -9.79 0.60
C TYR A 223 -25.25 -10.91 0.06
N PRO A 224 -25.63 -10.94 -1.24
CA PRO A 224 -26.36 -12.06 -1.81
C PRO A 224 -25.57 -13.37 -1.73
N ALA A 225 -24.25 -13.34 -1.98
CA ALA A 225 -23.42 -14.53 -1.85
C ALA A 225 -23.41 -15.09 -0.41
N LEU A 226 -23.38 -14.21 0.61
CA LEU A 226 -23.49 -14.60 2.01
C LEU A 226 -24.88 -15.15 2.35
N LEU A 227 -25.94 -14.55 1.78
CA LEU A 227 -27.31 -15.00 1.95
C LEU A 227 -27.51 -16.40 1.35
N ILE A 228 -27.05 -16.64 0.12
CA ILE A 228 -27.11 -17.95 -0.55
C ILE A 228 -26.36 -19.00 0.28
N ARG A 229 -25.14 -18.68 0.74
CA ARG A 229 -24.37 -19.57 1.64
C ARG A 229 -25.11 -19.88 2.94
N SER A 230 -25.93 -18.97 3.45
CA SER A 230 -26.72 -19.19 4.67
C SER A 230 -27.89 -20.16 4.47
N PHE A 231 -28.37 -20.32 3.22
CA PHE A 231 -29.36 -21.31 2.83
C PHE A 231 -28.71 -22.67 2.58
N THR A 232 -27.59 -22.71 1.86
CA THR A 232 -26.87 -23.95 1.55
C THR A 232 -26.15 -24.56 2.77
N GLY A 233 -25.75 -23.73 3.75
CA GLY A 233 -24.86 -24.15 4.83
C GLY A 233 -25.51 -24.74 6.10
N GLN A 234 -26.82 -24.98 6.14
CA GLN A 234 -27.52 -25.41 7.37
C GLN A 234 -27.11 -26.83 7.85
N GLU A 235 -26.48 -27.66 7.01
CA GLU A 235 -25.92 -28.97 7.42
C GLU A 235 -24.49 -28.88 7.99
N GLU A 236 -23.72 -27.80 7.75
CA GLU A 236 -22.32 -27.67 8.19
C GLU A 236 -22.16 -26.79 9.46
N THR A 237 -23.24 -26.22 9.99
CA THR A 237 -23.23 -25.26 11.11
C THR A 237 -22.77 -25.87 12.44
N LEU A 238 -22.96 -27.18 12.65
CA LEU A 238 -22.51 -27.85 13.87
C LEU A 238 -20.98 -28.06 13.92
N GLU A 239 -20.29 -28.12 12.77
CA GLU A 239 -18.82 -28.15 12.72
C GLU A 239 -18.19 -26.76 12.59
N LYS A 240 -18.94 -25.77 12.11
CA LYS A 240 -18.49 -24.38 11.86
C LYS A 240 -18.62 -23.43 13.05
N GLU A 241 -19.23 -23.84 14.17
CA GLU A 241 -19.38 -22.96 15.34
C GLU A 241 -18.03 -22.55 15.97
N VAL A 242 -16.94 -23.25 15.61
CA VAL A 242 -15.56 -22.82 15.86
C VAL A 242 -14.88 -22.43 14.55
N THR A 243 -15.33 -21.31 13.97
CA THR A 243 -14.67 -20.62 12.84
C THR A 243 -13.14 -20.62 13.04
N GLY A 244 -12.39 -21.13 12.05
CA GLY A 244 -10.92 -21.05 12.04
C GLY A 244 -10.12 -22.29 12.37
N ARG A 245 -10.81 -23.36 12.79
CA ARG A 245 -10.16 -24.64 13.14
C ARG A 245 -9.22 -25.16 12.06
N GLY A 246 -9.59 -25.01 10.78
CA GLY A 246 -8.77 -25.41 9.64
C GLY A 246 -7.46 -24.60 9.52
N TYR A 247 -7.52 -23.28 9.71
CA TYR A 247 -6.34 -22.41 9.64
C TYR A 247 -5.39 -22.66 10.81
N TYR A 248 -5.89 -22.61 12.04
CA TYR A 248 -5.06 -22.81 13.23
C TYR A 248 -4.45 -24.21 13.28
N LYS A 249 -5.17 -25.24 12.80
CA LYS A 249 -4.61 -26.60 12.65
C LYS A 249 -3.49 -26.64 11.60
N LYS A 250 -3.66 -25.99 10.44
CA LYS A 250 -2.60 -25.89 9.41
C LYS A 250 -1.39 -25.13 9.94
N TYR A 251 -1.61 -24.01 10.63
CA TYR A 251 -0.54 -23.22 11.25
C TYR A 251 0.24 -24.04 12.29
N LEU A 252 -0.46 -24.70 13.23
CA LEU A 252 0.18 -25.59 14.21
C LEU A 252 0.93 -26.73 13.52
N LYS A 253 0.36 -27.33 12.46
CA LYS A 253 1.03 -28.38 11.69
C LYS A 253 2.31 -27.85 11.04
N ALA A 254 2.32 -26.63 10.51
CA ALA A 254 3.50 -26.01 9.93
C ALA A 254 4.58 -25.67 10.98
N VAL A 255 4.18 -25.22 12.17
CA VAL A 255 5.10 -24.95 13.28
C VAL A 255 5.70 -26.24 13.85
N LEU A 256 4.89 -27.30 13.98
CA LEU A 256 5.32 -28.59 14.54
C LEU A 256 5.99 -29.50 13.52
N SER A 257 5.73 -29.31 12.22
CA SER A 257 6.44 -30.06 11.19
C SER A 257 7.92 -29.73 11.27
N LYS A 258 8.77 -30.75 11.35
CA LYS A 258 10.23 -30.58 11.23
C LYS A 258 10.48 -29.76 9.98
N ARG A 259 11.04 -28.56 10.13
CA ARG A 259 11.57 -27.81 8.98
C ARG A 259 12.51 -28.78 8.26
N PRO A 260 12.25 -29.12 6.98
CA PRO A 260 13.24 -29.88 6.23
C PRO A 260 14.54 -29.08 6.34
N ARG A 261 15.59 -29.74 6.80
CA ARG A 261 16.93 -29.15 6.91
C ARG A 261 17.18 -28.52 5.54
N LYS A 262 17.20 -27.19 5.48
CA LYS A 262 17.37 -26.44 4.24
C LYS A 262 18.72 -26.88 3.71
N GLY A 263 18.72 -27.84 2.79
CA GLY A 263 19.92 -28.26 2.09
C GLY A 263 20.49 -26.98 1.50
N SER A 264 21.71 -26.66 1.88
CA SER A 264 22.46 -25.56 1.28
C SER A 264 22.64 -25.90 -0.19
N SER A 265 21.66 -25.56 -1.02
CA SER A 265 21.83 -25.57 -2.47
C SER A 265 22.95 -24.58 -2.75
N ALA A 266 24.00 -25.08 -3.40
CA ALA A 266 25.15 -24.29 -3.81
C ALA A 266 24.67 -23.01 -4.51
N LYS A 267 25.31 -21.89 -4.19
CA LYS A 267 25.16 -20.62 -4.90
C LYS A 267 25.57 -20.86 -6.37
N MET A 268 24.61 -21.19 -7.22
CA MET A 268 24.75 -21.07 -8.66
C MET A 268 24.78 -19.58 -8.97
N GLU A 269 25.72 -19.17 -9.83
CA GLU A 269 25.94 -17.78 -10.21
C GLU A 269 24.70 -17.23 -10.95
N GLU A 270 23.81 -16.59 -10.20
CA GLU A 270 22.56 -16.03 -10.71
C GLU A 270 22.84 -14.81 -11.60
N SER A 271 22.41 -14.88 -12.87
CA SER A 271 22.50 -13.78 -13.82
C SER A 271 21.82 -12.51 -13.28
N LEU A 272 22.28 -11.32 -13.69
CA LEU A 272 21.67 -10.05 -13.27
C LEU A 272 20.15 -10.04 -13.48
N LEU A 273 19.68 -10.72 -14.53
CA LEU A 273 18.26 -10.87 -14.87
C LEU A 273 17.50 -11.73 -13.85
N SER A 274 18.06 -12.85 -13.38
CA SER A 274 17.44 -13.64 -12.30
C SER A 274 17.44 -12.91 -10.96
N ARG A 275 18.45 -12.08 -10.69
CA ARG A 275 18.50 -11.22 -9.49
C ARG A 275 17.44 -10.10 -9.54
N VAL A 276 17.24 -9.47 -10.70
CA VAL A 276 16.18 -8.47 -10.91
C VAL A 276 14.80 -9.14 -10.83
N GLN A 277 14.63 -10.32 -11.42
CA GLN A 277 13.39 -11.06 -11.34
C GLN A 277 13.08 -11.52 -9.90
N ALA A 278 14.07 -11.96 -9.14
CA ALA A 278 13.93 -12.29 -7.72
C ALA A 278 13.55 -11.05 -6.89
N TYR A 279 14.13 -9.89 -7.22
CA TYR A 279 13.80 -8.62 -6.59
C TYR A 279 12.37 -8.18 -6.90
N LEU A 280 11.93 -8.25 -8.16
CA LEU A 280 10.54 -7.96 -8.55
C LEU A 280 9.55 -8.93 -7.91
N ARG A 281 9.88 -10.23 -7.86
CA ARG A 281 9.06 -11.22 -7.13
C ARG A 281 9.00 -10.95 -5.63
N SER A 282 10.04 -10.33 -5.05
CA SER A 282 10.02 -9.94 -3.64
C SER A 282 9.05 -8.79 -3.33
N TYR A 283 8.71 -7.97 -4.33
CA TYR A 283 7.68 -6.93 -4.23
C TYR A 283 6.26 -7.49 -4.35
N VAL A 284 6.07 -8.58 -5.10
CA VAL A 284 4.76 -9.22 -5.25
C VAL A 284 4.43 -9.99 -3.97
N TYR A 285 3.29 -9.65 -3.36
CA TYR A 285 2.80 -10.40 -2.21
C TYR A 285 2.34 -11.79 -2.63
N ALA A 286 3.19 -12.79 -2.43
CA ALA A 286 2.80 -14.19 -2.56
C ALA A 286 2.15 -14.67 -1.25
N PRO A 287 0.87 -15.08 -1.24
CA PRO A 287 0.22 -15.58 -0.04
C PRO A 287 0.92 -16.86 0.44
N GLU A 288 1.28 -16.91 1.72
CA GLU A 288 1.91 -18.08 2.33
C GLU A 288 0.87 -18.89 3.13
N GLU A 289 0.93 -20.22 3.00
CA GLU A 289 0.08 -21.10 3.79
C GLU A 289 0.35 -20.93 5.30
N GLY A 290 -0.69 -20.63 6.07
CA GLY A 290 -0.59 -20.48 7.52
C GLY A 290 -0.28 -19.07 8.00
N PHE A 291 -0.27 -18.05 7.13
CA PHE A 291 -0.29 -16.64 7.56
C PHE A 291 -1.52 -15.92 6.98
N ARG A 292 -2.25 -15.20 7.83
CA ARG A 292 -3.36 -14.34 7.42
C ARG A 292 -3.05 -12.89 7.77
N ILE A 293 -3.44 -11.99 6.87
CA ILE A 293 -3.26 -10.56 7.05
C ILE A 293 -4.31 -10.07 8.07
N PRO A 294 -3.92 -9.28 9.09
CA PRO A 294 -4.87 -8.69 10.03
C PRO A 294 -5.81 -7.70 9.32
N LEU A 295 -7.08 -7.68 9.74
CA LEU A 295 -8.13 -6.86 9.12
C LEU A 295 -7.74 -5.37 9.05
N LYS A 296 -7.10 -4.85 10.10
CA LYS A 296 -6.67 -3.45 10.16
C LYS A 296 -5.70 -3.07 9.06
N LEU A 297 -4.80 -3.98 8.69
CA LEU A 297 -3.85 -3.72 7.61
C LEU A 297 -4.55 -3.70 6.25
N ILE A 298 -5.54 -4.58 6.04
CA ILE A 298 -6.36 -4.59 4.82
C ILE A 298 -7.14 -3.27 4.71
N LEU A 299 -7.74 -2.81 5.81
CA LEU A 299 -8.45 -1.53 5.86
C LEU A 299 -7.52 -0.37 5.49
N SER A 300 -6.37 -0.31 6.15
CA SER A 300 -5.32 0.69 5.97
C SER A 300 -4.86 0.78 4.51
N ILE A 301 -4.58 -0.35 3.85
CA ILE A 301 -4.15 -0.37 2.44
C ILE A 301 -5.28 0.01 1.49
N THR A 302 -6.49 -0.49 1.73
CA THR A 302 -7.65 -0.15 0.90
C THR A 302 -7.89 1.36 0.93
N THR A 303 -7.82 1.98 2.11
CA THR A 303 -7.93 3.44 2.24
C THR A 303 -6.74 4.17 1.61
N ALA A 304 -5.52 3.63 1.69
CA ALA A 304 -4.35 4.24 1.05
C ALA A 304 -4.48 4.29 -0.47
N VAL A 305 -4.91 3.19 -1.11
CA VAL A 305 -5.10 3.12 -2.56
C VAL A 305 -6.16 4.10 -3.04
N ILE A 306 -7.29 4.18 -2.31
CA ILE A 306 -8.34 5.16 -2.59
C ILE A 306 -7.80 6.59 -2.42
N ALA A 307 -6.97 6.85 -1.40
CA ALA A 307 -6.40 8.18 -1.16
C ALA A 307 -5.47 8.60 -2.31
N VAL A 308 -4.60 7.69 -2.75
CA VAL A 308 -3.73 7.92 -3.91
C VAL A 308 -4.56 8.25 -5.15
N TYR A 309 -5.63 7.50 -5.42
CA TYR A 309 -6.54 7.77 -6.53
C TYR A 309 -7.17 9.16 -6.45
N GLN A 310 -7.76 9.53 -5.30
CA GLN A 310 -8.45 10.81 -5.14
C GLN A 310 -7.50 12.00 -5.27
N VAL A 311 -6.30 11.92 -4.69
CA VAL A 311 -5.30 13.00 -4.79
C VAL A 311 -4.73 13.10 -6.19
N ALA A 312 -4.40 11.96 -6.83
CA ALA A 312 -3.88 11.96 -8.19
C ALA A 312 -4.91 12.53 -9.18
N LEU A 313 -6.19 12.17 -9.02
CA LEU A 313 -7.28 12.74 -9.81
C LEU A 313 -7.37 14.26 -9.60
N LEU A 314 -7.33 14.73 -8.36
CA LEU A 314 -7.38 16.17 -8.05
C LEU A 314 -6.20 16.93 -8.66
N LEU A 315 -4.98 16.38 -8.56
CA LEU A 315 -3.76 16.96 -9.12
C LEU A 315 -3.82 17.05 -10.65
N LEU A 316 -4.21 15.95 -11.30
CA LEU A 316 -4.38 15.88 -12.75
C LEU A 316 -5.38 16.94 -13.23
N VAL A 317 -6.54 17.00 -12.60
CA VAL A 317 -7.66 17.85 -13.00
C VAL A 317 -7.44 19.33 -12.66
N ALA A 318 -6.64 19.65 -11.64
CA ALA A 318 -6.32 21.04 -11.30
C ALA A 318 -5.25 21.63 -12.23
N VAL A 319 -4.23 20.85 -12.60
CA VAL A 319 -3.04 21.37 -13.30
C VAL A 319 -3.10 21.19 -14.82
N VAL A 320 -3.58 20.05 -15.33
CA VAL A 320 -3.57 19.80 -16.79
C VAL A 320 -4.51 20.77 -17.53
N PRO A 321 -5.77 20.98 -17.11
CA PRO A 321 -6.65 21.93 -17.79
C PRO A 321 -6.15 23.37 -17.73
N THR A 322 -5.50 23.79 -16.64
CA THR A 322 -4.95 25.15 -16.53
C THR A 322 -3.79 25.36 -17.51
N ILE A 323 -2.92 24.37 -17.69
CA ILE A 323 -1.87 24.41 -18.72
C ILE A 323 -2.47 24.43 -20.14
N GLN A 324 -3.51 23.65 -20.39
CA GLN A 324 -4.19 23.62 -21.69
C GLN A 324 -4.88 24.95 -22.02
N ILE A 325 -5.54 25.58 -21.04
CA ILE A 325 -6.15 26.90 -21.19
C ILE A 325 -5.07 27.95 -21.49
N VAL A 326 -3.95 27.92 -20.78
CA VAL A 326 -2.82 28.83 -21.04
C VAL A 326 -2.26 28.60 -22.45
N ARG A 327 -2.07 27.34 -22.88
CA ARG A 327 -1.57 26.99 -24.21
C ARG A 327 -2.52 27.43 -25.34
N ALA A 328 -3.83 27.28 -25.15
CA ALA A 328 -4.84 27.71 -26.11
C ALA A 328 -4.99 29.23 -26.16
N GLY A 329 -4.89 29.90 -25.00
CA GLY A 329 -4.97 31.36 -24.87
C GLY A 329 -3.71 32.10 -25.34
N MET A 330 -2.64 31.40 -25.70
CA MET A 330 -1.43 32.02 -26.24
C MET A 330 -1.65 32.55 -27.67
N THR A 331 -1.90 33.85 -27.77
CA THR A 331 -1.98 34.61 -29.03
C THR A 331 -0.67 35.34 -29.34
N LYS A 332 -0.54 35.82 -30.58
CA LYS A 332 0.63 36.58 -31.05
C LYS A 332 0.91 37.81 -30.17
N ASP A 333 -0.14 38.53 -29.76
CA ASP A 333 -0.02 39.75 -28.95
C ASP A 333 0.53 39.48 -27.55
N ILE A 334 0.13 38.36 -26.95
CA ILE A 334 0.63 37.93 -25.64
C ILE A 334 2.10 37.52 -25.75
N VAL A 335 2.49 36.84 -26.82
CA VAL A 335 3.90 36.50 -27.07
C VAL A 335 4.74 37.75 -27.23
N VAL A 336 4.27 38.76 -27.96
CA VAL A 336 4.96 40.07 -28.10
C VAL A 336 5.18 40.69 -26.73
N LEU A 337 4.18 40.68 -25.86
CA LEU A 337 4.29 41.17 -24.50
C LEU A 337 5.33 40.36 -23.68
N LEU A 338 5.33 39.02 -23.78
CA LEU A 338 6.32 38.19 -23.09
C LEU A 338 7.77 38.39 -23.61
N VAL A 339 7.93 38.58 -24.91
CA VAL A 339 9.23 38.93 -25.53
C VAL A 339 9.69 40.29 -25.04
N GLN A 340 8.78 41.28 -24.97
CA GLN A 340 9.06 42.62 -24.45
C GLN A 340 9.42 42.60 -22.95
N PHE A 341 8.82 41.69 -22.18
CA PHE A 341 9.19 41.42 -20.79
C PHE A 341 10.48 40.60 -20.64
N GLY A 342 11.10 40.15 -21.73
CA GLY A 342 12.34 39.38 -21.72
C GLY A 342 12.19 37.94 -21.22
N LEU A 343 10.97 37.41 -21.20
CA LEU A 343 10.68 36.04 -20.76
C LEU A 343 10.89 35.00 -21.88
N VAL A 344 10.89 35.45 -23.14
CA VAL A 344 11.15 34.61 -24.32
C VAL A 344 12.44 35.09 -24.99
N PRO A 345 13.45 34.22 -25.17
CA PRO A 345 14.68 34.59 -25.88
C PRO A 345 14.35 34.87 -27.35
N SER A 346 14.58 36.11 -27.82
CA SER A 346 14.57 36.43 -29.25
C SER A 346 15.94 36.96 -29.66
N GLU A 347 16.38 36.62 -30.87
CA GLU A 347 17.69 37.04 -31.41
C GLU A 347 17.82 38.56 -31.56
N SER A 348 16.70 39.30 -31.59
CA SER A 348 16.69 40.76 -31.50
C SER A 348 15.38 41.31 -30.93
N PRO A 349 15.39 42.09 -29.83
CA PRO A 349 14.17 42.67 -29.23
C PRO A 349 13.56 43.82 -30.05
N ALA A 350 14.24 44.28 -31.10
CA ALA A 350 13.84 45.44 -31.91
C ALA A 350 13.24 45.08 -33.29
N VAL A 351 13.43 43.85 -33.76
CA VAL A 351 12.83 43.34 -34.99
C VAL A 351 12.17 42.01 -34.63
N PRO A 352 10.83 41.95 -34.57
CA PRO A 352 10.16 40.68 -34.39
C PRO A 352 10.56 39.80 -35.58
N GLY A 353 11.25 38.70 -35.31
CA GLY A 353 11.43 37.62 -36.30
C GLY A 353 10.08 37.04 -36.71
N ASP A 354 10.08 35.86 -37.33
CA ASP A 354 8.84 35.15 -37.67
C ASP A 354 8.05 34.82 -36.38
N MET A 355 7.12 35.68 -35.98
CA MET A 355 6.34 35.57 -34.74
C MET A 355 5.56 34.26 -34.62
N GLU A 356 5.30 33.62 -35.75
CA GLU A 356 4.70 32.30 -35.83
C GLU A 356 5.65 31.20 -35.32
N LYS A 357 6.95 31.30 -35.60
CA LYS A 357 7.97 30.36 -35.09
C LYS A 357 8.14 30.49 -33.57
N GLU A 358 8.17 31.72 -33.05
CA GLU A 358 8.26 31.98 -31.61
C GLU A 358 7.03 31.45 -30.86
N LEU A 359 5.84 31.74 -31.38
CA LEU A 359 4.59 31.24 -30.81
C LEU A 359 4.53 29.70 -30.83
N ASN A 360 4.97 29.05 -31.91
CA ASN A 360 5.04 27.59 -32.00
C ASN A 360 6.06 27.00 -31.02
N THR A 361 7.18 27.70 -30.79
CA THR A 361 8.21 27.30 -29.84
C THR A 361 7.71 27.34 -28.39
N VAL A 362 7.02 28.42 -28.00
CA VAL A 362 6.45 28.50 -26.64
C VAL A 362 5.33 27.46 -26.45
N LYS A 363 4.49 27.23 -27.48
CA LYS A 363 3.49 26.15 -27.44
C LYS A 363 4.13 24.76 -27.28
N TYR A 364 5.29 24.52 -27.89
CA TYR A 364 6.05 23.28 -27.74
C TYR A 364 6.62 23.11 -26.32
N TYR A 365 7.14 24.18 -25.71
CA TYR A 365 7.62 24.12 -24.31
C TYR A 365 6.48 23.90 -23.32
N LEU A 366 5.33 24.54 -23.50
CA LEU A 366 4.14 24.30 -22.67
C LEU A 366 3.63 22.86 -22.80
N TRP A 367 3.63 22.30 -24.01
CA TRP A 367 3.30 20.88 -24.23
C TRP A 367 4.30 19.95 -23.53
N SER A 368 5.59 20.27 -23.62
CA SER A 368 6.64 19.50 -22.93
C SER A 368 6.45 19.52 -21.41
N LEU A 369 6.04 20.67 -20.83
CA LEU A 369 5.70 20.79 -19.41
C LEU A 369 4.47 19.96 -19.02
N GLU A 370 3.42 19.95 -19.85
CA GLU A 370 2.24 19.10 -19.67
C GLU A 370 2.64 17.62 -19.61
N VAL A 371 3.44 17.15 -20.57
CA VAL A 371 3.94 15.77 -20.62
C VAL A 371 4.79 15.45 -19.38
N CYS A 372 5.70 16.33 -18.98
CA CYS A 372 6.51 16.14 -17.76
C CYS A 372 5.64 15.99 -16.51
N TYR A 373 4.57 16.78 -16.40
CA TYR A 373 3.65 16.70 -15.27
C TYR A 373 2.90 15.36 -15.23
N ILE A 374 2.38 14.90 -16.37
CA ILE A 374 1.67 13.62 -16.47
C ILE A 374 2.62 12.44 -16.19
N CYS A 375 3.82 12.45 -16.77
CA CYS A 375 4.81 11.39 -16.54
C CYS A 375 5.26 11.32 -15.08
N SER A 376 5.53 12.47 -14.44
CA SER A 376 5.90 12.51 -13.01
C SER A 376 4.76 12.01 -12.11
N LEU A 377 3.50 12.35 -12.42
CA LEU A 377 2.33 11.88 -11.67
C LEU A 377 2.14 10.36 -11.81
N ALA A 378 2.28 9.84 -13.03
CA ALA A 378 2.22 8.39 -13.28
C ALA A 378 3.33 7.65 -12.51
N LEU A 379 4.57 8.17 -12.53
CA LEU A 379 5.69 7.61 -11.77
C LEU A 379 5.44 7.64 -10.26
N CYS A 380 4.91 8.74 -9.72
CA CYS A 380 4.52 8.83 -8.31
C CYS A 380 3.48 7.76 -7.93
N CYS A 381 2.44 7.59 -8.75
CA CYS A 381 1.37 6.62 -8.50
C CYS A 381 1.90 5.17 -8.55
N LEU A 382 2.73 4.85 -9.54
CA LEU A 382 3.33 3.52 -9.67
C LEU A 382 4.27 3.22 -8.50
N LEU A 383 5.11 4.19 -8.12
CA LEU A 383 6.03 4.04 -7.00
C LEU A 383 5.28 3.86 -5.68
N THR A 384 4.29 4.70 -5.38
CA THR A 384 3.49 4.57 -4.16
C THR A 384 2.76 3.22 -4.08
N CYS A 385 2.16 2.76 -5.18
CA CYS A 385 1.57 1.43 -5.26
C CYS A 385 2.59 0.31 -5.00
N ALA A 386 3.79 0.38 -5.61
CA ALA A 386 4.85 -0.59 -5.37
C ALA A 386 5.32 -0.59 -3.91
N MET A 387 5.43 0.59 -3.30
CA MET A 387 5.83 0.74 -1.90
C MET A 387 4.76 0.20 -0.93
N LEU A 388 3.47 0.38 -1.22
CA LEU A 388 2.39 -0.23 -0.44
C LEU A 388 2.42 -1.77 -0.51
N LEU A 389 2.70 -2.34 -1.69
CA LEU A 389 2.88 -3.80 -1.84
C LEU A 389 4.09 -4.31 -1.06
N ARG A 390 5.21 -3.57 -1.07
CA ARG A 390 6.39 -3.93 -0.28
C ARG A 390 6.11 -3.91 1.22
N THR A 391 5.38 -2.90 1.71
CA THR A 391 4.98 -2.80 3.11
C THR A 391 4.17 -4.03 3.56
N LEU A 392 3.32 -4.63 2.71
CA LEU A 392 2.61 -5.88 3.04
C LEU A 392 3.57 -7.02 3.35
N VAL A 393 4.61 -7.18 2.51
CA VAL A 393 5.61 -8.22 2.66
C VAL A 393 6.45 -7.98 3.92
N MET A 394 6.87 -6.73 4.15
CA MET A 394 7.64 -6.35 5.34
C MET A 394 6.83 -6.54 6.61
N HIS A 395 5.56 -6.12 6.63
CA HIS A 395 4.68 -6.30 7.77
C HIS A 395 4.51 -7.77 8.14
N ARG A 396 4.33 -8.65 7.15
CA ARG A 396 4.28 -10.10 7.37
C ARG A 396 5.56 -10.62 8.03
N ASN A 397 6.72 -10.21 7.53
CA ASN A 397 8.01 -10.66 8.05
C ASN A 397 8.22 -10.18 9.49
N ASN A 398 7.93 -8.90 9.75
CA ASN A 398 7.99 -8.30 11.07
C ASN A 398 7.06 -9.01 12.06
N LEU A 399 5.81 -9.29 11.67
CA LEU A 399 4.85 -9.96 12.53
C LEU A 399 5.26 -11.42 12.85
N LYS A 400 5.80 -12.14 11.85
CA LYS A 400 6.36 -13.49 12.05
C LYS A 400 7.58 -13.50 12.96
N ALA A 401 8.49 -12.53 12.81
CA ALA A 401 9.64 -12.38 13.69
C ALA A 401 9.20 -12.15 15.14
N LEU A 402 8.17 -11.31 15.35
CA LEU A 402 7.59 -11.09 16.68
C LEU A 402 6.89 -12.33 17.25
N TYR A 403 6.19 -13.12 16.44
CA TYR A 403 5.63 -14.40 16.89
C TYR A 403 6.70 -15.41 17.32
N GLN A 404 7.90 -15.34 16.75
CA GLN A 404 9.04 -16.17 17.13
C GLN A 404 9.78 -15.62 18.36
N GLY A 405 9.43 -14.43 18.85
CA GLY A 405 10.14 -13.76 19.94
C GLY A 405 11.46 -13.11 19.50
N ALA A 406 11.72 -12.98 18.19
CA ALA A 406 12.88 -12.28 17.64
C ALA A 406 12.66 -10.76 17.68
N VAL A 407 12.57 -10.22 18.90
CA VAL A 407 12.21 -8.80 19.16
C VAL A 407 13.29 -7.85 18.64
N LEU A 408 14.56 -8.26 18.65
CA LEU A 408 15.70 -7.45 18.19
C LEU A 408 15.79 -7.29 16.67
N ASP A 409 15.16 -8.20 15.90
CA ASP A 409 15.11 -8.11 14.45
C ASP A 409 14.14 -7.01 13.98
N VAL A 410 13.18 -6.64 14.84
CA VAL A 410 12.13 -5.65 14.54
C VAL A 410 12.33 -4.35 15.31
N PHE A 411 12.71 -4.43 16.59
CA PHE A 411 12.93 -3.25 17.42
C PHE A 411 14.40 -3.10 17.80
N TYR A 412 14.93 -1.88 17.75
CA TYR A 412 16.28 -1.58 18.19
C TYR A 412 16.56 -2.01 19.65
N LYS A 413 15.55 -1.85 20.53
CA LYS A 413 15.63 -2.24 21.94
C LYS A 413 14.64 -3.34 22.25
N ALA A 414 15.06 -4.29 23.09
CA ALA A 414 14.17 -5.31 23.65
C ALA A 414 13.02 -4.63 24.42
N HIS A 415 11.83 -4.68 23.83
CA HIS A 415 10.62 -4.18 24.46
C HIS A 415 9.82 -5.33 25.03
N ILE A 416 9.18 -5.11 26.17
CA ILE A 416 8.19 -6.04 26.70
C ILE A 416 6.91 -5.87 25.88
N LEU A 417 6.41 -6.95 25.27
CA LEU A 417 5.17 -6.97 24.49
C LEU A 417 3.95 -6.95 25.42
N ARG A 418 3.72 -5.82 26.10
CA ARG A 418 2.54 -5.58 26.93
C ARG A 418 1.66 -4.47 26.35
N PRO A 419 0.32 -4.58 26.48
CA PRO A 419 -0.56 -3.50 26.10
C PRO A 419 -0.34 -2.31 27.06
N SER A 420 0.09 -1.17 26.51
CA SER A 420 0.23 0.10 27.23
C SER A 420 -0.86 1.09 26.80
N ARG A 421 -1.11 2.14 27.60
CA ARG A 421 -2.07 3.20 27.24
C ARG A 421 -1.73 3.86 25.89
N GLN A 422 -0.44 4.08 25.64
CA GLN A 422 0.07 4.57 24.36
C GLN A 422 -0.13 3.55 23.23
N ALA A 423 -0.05 2.25 23.51
CA ALA A 423 -0.33 1.21 22.52
C ALA A 423 -1.82 1.09 22.19
N VAL A 424 -2.72 1.30 23.16
CA VAL A 424 -4.18 1.35 22.91
C VAL A 424 -4.55 2.59 22.08
N ASN A 425 -3.93 3.73 22.39
CA ASN A 425 -4.04 4.93 21.56
C ASN A 425 -3.50 4.63 20.16
N GLY A 426 -2.26 4.14 20.02
CA GLY A 426 -1.66 3.74 18.74
C GLY A 426 -2.48 2.72 17.95
N PHE A 427 -3.13 1.78 18.60
CA PHE A 427 -4.01 0.78 17.99
C PHE A 427 -5.35 1.37 17.50
N SER A 428 -5.89 2.35 18.22
CA SER A 428 -7.08 3.11 17.81
C SER A 428 -6.74 4.17 16.76
N ILE A 429 -5.49 4.62 16.77
CA ILE A 429 -4.91 5.61 15.88
C ILE A 429 -4.41 4.95 14.60
N LEU A 430 -4.06 3.67 14.53
CA LEU A 430 -3.57 3.05 13.29
C LEU A 430 -4.60 3.08 12.15
N PRO A 431 -5.91 2.84 12.33
CA PRO A 431 -6.87 3.10 11.25
C PRO A 431 -6.98 4.60 10.88
N ARG A 432 -6.60 5.49 11.81
CA ARG A 432 -6.67 6.97 11.71
C ARG A 432 -5.37 7.63 11.23
N HIS A 433 -4.21 6.98 11.35
CA HIS A 433 -2.84 7.48 11.07
C HIS A 433 -1.92 6.42 10.45
N GLY A 434 -2.25 5.13 10.54
CA GLY A 434 -1.52 4.05 9.90
C GLY A 434 -1.99 3.84 8.47
N PHE A 435 -1.15 4.19 7.50
CA PHE A 435 -1.40 4.24 6.05
C PHE A 435 -2.79 4.80 5.69
N SER A 436 -3.27 5.75 6.49
CA SER A 436 -4.45 6.55 6.25
C SER A 436 -3.99 7.88 5.60
N PRO A 437 -4.87 8.62 4.92
CA PRO A 437 -4.59 9.76 4.03
C PRO A 437 -3.67 10.88 4.55
N PRO A 438 -3.64 11.25 5.85
CA PRO A 438 -2.84 12.41 6.24
C PRO A 438 -1.32 12.26 6.06
N ALA A 439 -0.77 11.05 5.90
CA ALA A 439 0.65 10.84 5.58
C ALA A 439 0.89 10.58 4.08
N SER A 440 -0.01 9.84 3.41
CA SER A 440 0.10 9.55 1.98
C SER A 440 -0.26 10.74 1.09
N VAL A 441 -1.18 11.61 1.50
CA VAL A 441 -1.57 12.81 0.75
C VAL A 441 -0.41 13.82 0.67
N PRO A 442 0.23 14.25 1.78
CA PRO A 442 1.43 15.10 1.68
C PRO A 442 2.59 14.37 1.02
N GLY A 443 2.72 13.06 1.24
CA GLY A 443 3.77 12.26 0.61
C GLY A 443 3.68 12.27 -0.91
N LEU A 444 2.49 12.06 -1.47
CA LEU A 444 2.26 12.12 -2.92
C LEU A 444 2.51 13.54 -3.46
N LEU A 445 2.13 14.59 -2.72
CA LEU A 445 2.42 15.98 -3.11
C LEU A 445 3.93 16.26 -3.16
N ILE A 446 4.67 15.87 -2.12
CA ILE A 446 6.13 16.06 -2.05
C ILE A 446 6.82 15.26 -3.15
N GLN A 447 6.43 13.98 -3.33
CA GLN A 447 6.94 13.14 -4.40
C GLN A 447 6.66 13.75 -5.78
N GLN A 448 5.45 14.27 -6.00
CA GLN A 448 5.07 14.91 -7.26
C GLN A 448 5.91 16.14 -7.54
N VAL A 449 6.13 17.01 -6.54
CA VAL A 449 6.98 18.20 -6.72
C VAL A 449 8.41 17.80 -7.07
N ILE A 450 8.99 16.84 -6.35
CA ILE A 450 10.36 16.38 -6.60
C ILE A 450 10.49 15.76 -7.98
N PHE A 451 9.64 14.79 -8.33
CA PHE A 451 9.71 14.14 -9.64
C PHE A 451 9.33 15.06 -10.78
N PHE A 452 8.44 16.02 -10.57
CA PHE A 452 8.14 17.05 -11.57
C PHE A 452 9.39 17.90 -11.84
N ILE A 453 10.04 18.45 -10.81
CA ILE A 453 11.28 19.23 -10.99
C ILE A 453 12.37 18.41 -11.66
N CYS A 454 12.55 17.14 -11.24
CA CYS A 454 13.53 16.25 -11.87
C CYS A 454 13.19 15.95 -13.34
N SER A 455 11.91 15.72 -13.67
CA SER A 455 11.46 15.45 -15.04
C SER A 455 11.61 16.68 -15.94
N VAL A 456 11.28 17.88 -15.45
CA VAL A 456 11.48 19.14 -16.16
C VAL A 456 12.97 19.38 -16.39
N GLY A 457 13.79 19.24 -15.34
CA GLY A 457 15.25 19.37 -15.46
C GLY A 457 15.84 18.40 -16.50
N PHE A 458 15.40 17.14 -16.50
CA PHE A 458 15.83 16.15 -17.49
C PHE A 458 15.38 16.50 -18.91
N THR A 459 14.11 16.87 -19.11
CA THR A 459 13.58 17.18 -20.44
C THR A 459 14.24 18.42 -21.04
N PHE A 460 14.38 19.51 -20.26
CA PHE A 460 14.94 20.76 -20.77
C PHE A 460 16.47 20.76 -20.90
N LEU A 461 17.20 20.06 -20.02
CA LEU A 461 18.66 20.03 -20.07
C LEU A 461 19.23 18.94 -20.99
N VAL A 462 18.49 17.83 -21.17
CA VAL A 462 18.97 16.65 -21.91
C VAL A 462 18.13 16.39 -23.17
N VAL A 463 16.81 16.20 -23.04
CA VAL A 463 15.97 15.72 -24.16
C VAL A 463 15.86 16.75 -25.29
N ILE A 464 15.46 17.98 -24.96
CA ILE A 464 15.25 19.04 -25.96
C ILE A 464 16.55 19.38 -26.71
N PRO A 465 17.70 19.60 -26.04
CA PRO A 465 18.94 19.87 -26.76
C PRO A 465 19.40 18.73 -27.67
N LEU A 466 19.17 17.49 -27.25
CA LEU A 466 19.53 16.30 -28.02
C LEU A 466 18.66 16.15 -29.28
N GLN A 467 17.37 16.51 -29.19
CA GLN A 467 16.46 16.51 -30.33
C GLN A 467 16.74 17.66 -31.32
N SER A 468 17.01 18.87 -30.81
CA SER A 468 17.28 20.04 -31.64
C SER A 468 18.73 20.10 -32.16
N GLY A 469 19.57 19.10 -31.86
CA GLY A 469 20.99 19.07 -32.22
C GLY A 469 21.79 20.28 -31.69
N THR A 470 21.26 20.98 -30.69
CA THR A 470 21.83 22.24 -30.20
C THR A 470 22.74 21.95 -29.00
N ASN A 471 23.99 22.42 -29.05
CA ASN A 471 24.93 22.27 -27.94
C ASN A 471 24.47 23.08 -26.72
N SER A 472 23.66 22.47 -25.85
CA SER A 472 23.24 23.11 -24.60
C SER A 472 24.45 23.46 -23.73
N HIS A 473 24.25 24.41 -22.82
CA HIS A 473 25.27 24.79 -21.84
C HIS A 473 25.80 23.58 -21.06
N LEU A 474 24.94 22.59 -20.77
CA LEU A 474 25.34 21.39 -20.04
C LEU A 474 26.30 20.52 -20.86
N PHE A 475 26.01 20.27 -22.14
CA PHE A 475 26.93 19.53 -23.01
C PHE A 475 28.26 20.26 -23.21
N LYS A 476 28.25 21.59 -23.33
CA LYS A 476 29.48 22.40 -23.38
C LYS A 476 30.31 22.30 -22.10
N ILE A 477 29.67 22.35 -20.92
CA ILE A 477 30.35 22.18 -19.63
C ILE A 477 30.96 20.78 -19.52
N VAL A 478 30.21 19.74 -19.91
CA VAL A 478 30.71 18.35 -19.89
C VAL A 478 31.88 18.18 -20.85
N GLN A 479 31.80 18.73 -22.06
CA GLN A 479 32.88 18.69 -23.05
C GLN A 479 34.12 19.47 -22.59
N ASN A 480 33.97 20.54 -21.81
CA ASN A 480 35.12 21.26 -21.29
C ASN A 480 35.75 20.58 -20.07
N MET A 481 34.95 19.83 -19.29
CA MET A 481 35.37 19.23 -18.02
C MET A 481 35.72 17.74 -18.09
N TRP A 482 35.66 17.07 -19.25
CA TRP A 482 35.94 15.63 -19.34
C TRP A 482 37.32 15.20 -18.79
N PRO A 483 38.44 15.96 -18.95
CA PRO A 483 39.73 15.55 -18.39
C PRO A 483 39.71 15.58 -16.86
N PHE A 484 39.00 16.56 -16.28
CA PHE A 484 38.82 16.66 -14.84
C PHE A 484 38.09 15.44 -14.29
N TRP A 485 36.95 15.06 -14.87
CA TRP A 485 36.22 13.87 -14.45
C TRP A 485 37.03 12.58 -14.62
N LEU A 486 37.80 12.47 -15.72
CA LEU A 486 38.67 11.34 -15.98
C LEU A 486 39.75 11.18 -14.91
N THR A 487 40.42 12.27 -14.52
CA THR A 487 41.47 12.22 -13.48
C THR A 487 40.94 11.73 -12.13
N LEU A 488 39.72 12.14 -11.74
CA LEU A 488 39.07 11.67 -10.52
C LEU A 488 38.76 10.17 -10.58
N VAL A 489 38.22 9.68 -11.69
CA VAL A 489 37.91 8.26 -11.88
C VAL A 489 39.18 7.41 -11.87
N VAL A 490 40.22 7.84 -12.61
CA VAL A 490 41.51 7.14 -12.66
C VAL A 490 42.15 7.09 -11.28
N ALA A 491 42.12 8.18 -10.51
CA ALA A 491 42.68 8.20 -9.16
C ALA A 491 41.98 7.19 -8.22
N VAL A 492 40.65 7.07 -8.28
CA VAL A 492 39.90 6.08 -7.48
C VAL A 492 40.22 4.65 -7.92
N ILE A 493 40.35 4.40 -9.24
CA ILE A 493 40.74 3.09 -9.77
C ILE A 493 42.15 2.73 -9.29
N VAL A 494 43.12 3.64 -9.43
CA VAL A 494 44.50 3.44 -8.99
C VAL A 494 44.56 3.16 -7.49
N GLN A 495 43.79 3.88 -6.67
CA GLN A 495 43.70 3.63 -5.22
C GLN A 495 43.15 2.23 -4.91
N ASN A 496 42.07 1.80 -5.57
CA ASN A 496 41.49 0.46 -5.37
C ASN A 496 42.44 -0.65 -5.82
N VAL A 497 43.12 -0.47 -6.96
CA VAL A 497 44.11 -1.41 -7.49
C VAL A 497 45.33 -1.49 -6.55
N ALA A 498 45.89 -0.35 -6.14
CA ALA A 498 47.00 -0.31 -5.19
C ALA A 498 46.64 -0.92 -3.83
N ALA A 499 45.41 -0.67 -3.34
CA ALA A 499 44.90 -1.30 -2.14
C ALA A 499 44.87 -2.82 -2.24
N HIS A 500 44.42 -3.36 -3.38
CA HIS A 500 44.30 -4.80 -3.58
C HIS A 500 45.64 -5.52 -3.81
N TYR A 501 46.57 -4.90 -4.55
CA TYR A 501 47.82 -5.56 -4.97
C TYR A 501 49.06 -5.19 -4.15
N GLN A 502 49.11 -3.98 -3.57
CA GLN A 502 50.32 -3.48 -2.89
C GLN A 502 50.15 -3.28 -1.39
N PHE A 503 48.94 -2.98 -0.91
CA PHE A 503 48.72 -2.63 0.50
C PHE A 503 48.10 -3.76 1.34
N LEU A 504 47.26 -4.63 0.76
CA LEU A 504 46.67 -5.78 1.44
C LEU A 504 47.40 -7.08 1.11
N GLU A 505 47.72 -7.85 2.15
CA GLU A 505 48.15 -9.24 2.00
C GLU A 505 46.95 -10.20 2.07
N GLN A 506 46.88 -11.15 1.14
CA GLN A 506 45.78 -12.08 1.01
C GLN A 506 46.04 -13.39 1.80
N HIS A 507 46.08 -13.31 3.12
CA HIS A 507 45.97 -14.52 3.93
C HIS A 507 44.50 -14.93 4.08
N PRO A 508 44.17 -16.24 4.01
CA PRO A 508 42.78 -16.73 3.96
C PRO A 508 41.95 -16.44 5.23
N LEU A 509 42.58 -16.01 6.33
CA LEU A 509 41.92 -15.74 7.62
C LEU A 509 42.01 -14.28 8.10
N GLN A 510 42.99 -13.50 7.64
CA GLN A 510 43.17 -12.09 8.03
C GLN A 510 43.82 -11.28 6.89
N LYS A 511 43.20 -10.15 6.54
CA LYS A 511 43.76 -9.17 5.60
C LYS A 511 44.59 -8.17 6.40
N GLU A 512 45.92 -8.27 6.32
CA GLU A 512 46.86 -7.39 7.03
C GLU A 512 47.49 -6.36 6.07
N LEU A 513 47.94 -5.24 6.65
CA LEU A 513 48.49 -4.09 5.92
C LEU A 513 50.01 -4.14 5.94
N THR A 514 50.64 -4.49 4.81
CA THR A 514 52.08 -4.85 4.76
C THR A 514 53.00 -3.71 4.38
N ASN A 515 52.55 -2.74 3.56
CA ASN A 515 53.37 -1.62 3.09
C ASN A 515 52.86 -0.24 3.58
N ARG A 516 53.00 -0.01 4.89
CA ARG A 516 52.50 1.22 5.55
C ARG A 516 53.14 2.51 5.03
N ARG A 517 54.45 2.50 4.73
CA ARG A 517 55.18 3.69 4.25
C ARG A 517 54.69 4.14 2.87
N ALA A 518 54.55 3.20 1.93
CA ALA A 518 54.02 3.52 0.60
C ALA A 518 52.56 4.01 0.69
N LEU A 519 51.75 3.42 1.58
CA LEU A 519 50.38 3.89 1.81
C LEU A 519 50.33 5.33 2.31
N TYR A 520 51.20 5.73 3.25
CA TYR A 520 51.28 7.12 3.71
C TYR A 520 51.70 8.09 2.60
N ILE A 521 52.69 7.74 1.79
CA ILE A 521 53.15 8.58 0.66
C ILE A 521 52.02 8.74 -0.38
N VAL A 522 51.37 7.64 -0.77
CA VAL A 522 50.29 7.65 -1.75
C VAL A 522 49.08 8.43 -1.24
N THR A 523 48.74 8.29 0.04
CA THR A 523 47.62 9.04 0.65
C THR A 523 47.93 10.53 0.73
N TYR A 524 49.18 10.91 1.03
CA TYR A 524 49.60 12.31 1.04
C TYR A 524 49.55 12.94 -0.36
N LEU A 525 50.10 12.26 -1.37
CA LEU A 525 50.10 12.74 -2.76
C LEU A 525 48.68 12.87 -3.34
N LEU A 526 47.78 11.93 -3.00
CA LEU A 526 46.39 11.93 -3.47
C LEU A 526 45.46 12.80 -2.61
N PHE A 527 45.96 13.47 -1.57
CA PHE A 527 45.12 14.27 -0.67
C PHE A 527 44.25 15.31 -1.40
N PRO A 528 44.76 16.17 -2.31
CA PRO A 528 43.93 17.17 -2.99
C PRO A 528 42.84 16.54 -3.86
N ILE A 529 43.16 15.43 -4.53
CA ILE A 529 42.22 14.68 -5.37
C ILE A 529 41.13 14.05 -4.49
N ASN A 530 41.51 13.50 -3.34
CA ASN A 530 40.57 12.91 -2.37
C ASN A 530 39.64 13.94 -1.74
N VAL A 531 40.09 15.18 -1.55
CA VAL A 531 39.20 16.28 -1.12
C VAL A 531 38.11 16.52 -2.17
N LEU A 532 38.45 16.57 -3.46
CA LEU A 532 37.48 16.73 -4.55
C LEU A 532 36.52 15.53 -4.64
N VAL A 533 37.02 14.30 -4.56
CA VAL A 533 36.19 13.09 -4.50
C VAL A 533 35.27 13.14 -3.27
N GLY A 534 35.76 13.64 -2.13
CA GLY A 534 34.99 13.82 -0.91
C GLY A 534 33.82 14.80 -1.07
N VAL A 535 34.02 15.91 -1.78
CA VAL A 535 32.94 16.87 -2.12
C VAL A 535 31.87 16.18 -2.97
N LEU A 536 32.28 15.44 -4.01
CA LEU A 536 31.35 14.69 -4.87
C LEU A 536 30.58 13.63 -4.09
N ALA A 537 31.25 12.88 -3.21
CA ALA A 537 30.61 11.91 -2.34
C ALA A 537 29.64 12.58 -1.35
N GLY A 538 29.95 13.79 -0.88
CA GLY A 538 29.07 14.61 -0.05
C GLY A 538 27.79 15.01 -0.77
N VAL A 539 27.91 15.55 -2.00
CA VAL A 539 26.76 15.88 -2.85
C VAL A 539 25.93 14.62 -3.15
N TRP A 540 26.59 13.52 -3.52
CA TRP A 540 25.92 12.25 -3.79
C TRP A 540 25.18 11.70 -2.57
N ARG A 541 25.75 11.83 -1.37
CA ARG A 541 25.09 11.47 -0.11
C ARG A 541 23.81 12.28 0.12
N MET A 542 23.85 13.59 -0.15
CA MET A 542 22.66 14.44 -0.06
C MET A 542 21.57 14.00 -1.05
N VAL A 543 21.96 13.74 -2.31
CA VAL A 543 21.03 13.30 -3.37
C VAL A 543 20.38 11.96 -3.03
N ILE A 544 21.17 10.93 -2.68
CA ILE A 544 20.63 9.61 -2.30
C ILE A 544 19.74 9.73 -1.07
N SER A 545 20.15 10.46 -0.04
CA SER A 545 19.35 10.60 1.17
C SER A 545 18.02 11.31 0.89
N GLY A 546 18.03 12.34 0.04
CA GLY A 546 16.82 13.04 -0.38
C GLY A 546 15.87 12.14 -1.16
N LEU A 547 16.39 11.43 -2.18
CA LEU A 547 15.60 10.49 -2.98
C LEU A 547 15.06 9.33 -2.13
N TYR A 548 15.87 8.75 -1.27
CA TYR A 548 15.46 7.66 -0.38
C TYR A 548 14.31 8.11 0.53
N ASN A 549 14.44 9.28 1.16
CA ASN A 549 13.40 9.83 2.03
C ASN A 549 12.13 10.19 1.25
N ALA A 550 12.24 10.76 0.05
CA ALA A 550 11.09 11.04 -0.80
C ALA A 550 10.32 9.77 -1.18
N VAL A 551 11.03 8.71 -1.59
CA VAL A 551 10.43 7.41 -1.96
C VAL A 551 9.74 6.73 -0.77
N HIS A 552 10.37 6.74 0.41
CA HIS A 552 9.87 6.05 1.60
C HIS A 552 8.96 6.92 2.48
N PHE A 553 8.69 8.17 2.11
CA PHE A 553 7.88 9.10 2.91
C PHE A 553 6.47 8.57 3.21
N CYS A 554 5.87 7.88 2.25
CA CYS A 554 4.53 7.30 2.39
C CYS A 554 4.50 6.01 3.22
N GLN A 555 5.66 5.52 3.68
CA GLN A 555 5.78 4.28 4.45
C GLN A 555 5.89 4.55 5.95
N LEU A 556 5.30 3.66 6.74
CA LEU A 556 5.34 3.72 8.22
C LEU A 556 6.07 2.53 8.84
N ASP A 557 6.38 1.51 8.05
CA ASP A 557 7.10 0.32 8.48
C ASP A 557 8.62 0.52 8.60
N ILE A 558 9.12 1.66 8.11
CA ILE A 558 10.52 2.07 8.16
C ILE A 558 10.59 3.45 8.80
N SER A 559 11.61 3.69 9.63
CA SER A 559 11.90 5.03 10.12
C SER A 559 12.76 5.79 9.12
N LEU A 560 12.43 7.05 8.86
CA LEU A 560 13.25 7.96 8.05
C LEU A 560 14.45 8.53 8.84
N LEU A 561 14.46 8.33 10.15
CA LEU A 561 15.51 8.81 11.05
C LEU A 561 16.58 7.74 11.28
N ASN A 562 17.72 8.16 11.83
CA ASN A 562 18.79 7.23 12.22
C ASN A 562 18.31 6.24 13.30
N ARG A 563 18.93 5.07 13.34
CA ARG A 563 18.58 3.95 14.23
C ARG A 563 18.52 4.32 15.72
N SER A 564 19.32 5.28 16.16
CA SER A 564 19.34 5.75 17.56
C SER A 564 18.14 6.63 17.93
N VAL A 565 17.46 7.23 16.95
CA VAL A 565 16.40 8.24 17.13
C VAL A 565 15.07 7.82 16.49
N GLU A 566 14.91 6.54 16.13
CA GLU A 566 13.68 5.97 15.54
C GLU A 566 12.42 6.24 16.36
N THR A 567 12.54 6.39 17.70
CA THR A 567 11.40 6.67 18.57
C THR A 567 10.81 8.07 18.39
N PHE A 568 11.57 9.01 17.82
CA PHE A 568 11.10 10.37 17.54
C PHE A 568 10.31 10.47 16.24
N ASP A 569 10.37 9.45 15.39
CA ASP A 569 9.55 9.38 14.18
C ASP A 569 8.11 8.99 14.57
N PRO A 570 7.12 9.89 14.42
CA PRO A 570 5.75 9.62 14.86
C PRO A 570 5.09 8.51 14.03
N GLY A 571 5.48 8.35 12.76
CA GLY A 571 4.94 7.34 11.87
C GLY A 571 5.37 5.95 12.31
N TYR A 572 6.69 5.75 12.38
CA TYR A 572 7.28 4.48 12.80
C TYR A 572 6.94 4.12 14.26
N HIS A 573 6.91 5.11 15.16
CA HIS A 573 6.52 4.89 16.56
C HIS A 573 5.08 4.36 16.68
N THR A 574 4.14 4.90 15.90
CA THR A 574 2.74 4.44 15.88
C THR A 574 2.64 3.01 15.34
N TYR A 575 3.39 2.70 14.29
CA TYR A 575 3.47 1.36 13.71
C TYR A 575 4.01 0.33 14.73
N CYS A 576 5.09 0.66 15.45
CA CYS A 576 5.67 -0.20 16.48
C CYS A 576 4.67 -0.53 17.60
N HIS A 577 3.92 0.46 18.08
CA HIS A 577 2.90 0.27 19.11
C HIS A 577 1.71 -0.56 18.63
N TYR A 578 1.33 -0.42 17.37
CA TYR A 578 0.35 -1.29 16.75
C TYR A 578 0.82 -2.76 16.73
N LEU A 579 2.04 -3.04 16.27
CA LEU A 579 2.58 -4.41 16.25
C LEU A 579 2.62 -5.01 17.66
N LYS A 580 3.03 -4.23 18.66
CA LYS A 580 3.01 -4.65 20.08
C LYS A 580 1.60 -5.05 20.52
N MET A 581 0.59 -4.25 20.18
CA MET A 581 -0.79 -4.57 20.55
C MET A 581 -1.31 -5.79 19.81
N GLU A 582 -1.09 -5.88 18.50
CA GLU A 582 -1.54 -7.00 17.66
C GLU A 582 -0.99 -8.33 18.19
N VAL A 583 0.33 -8.45 18.34
CA VAL A 583 0.96 -9.69 18.84
C VAL A 583 0.47 -10.06 20.25
N SER A 584 0.24 -9.08 21.12
CA SER A 584 -0.23 -9.34 22.49
C SER A 584 -1.66 -9.88 22.57
N GLN A 585 -2.53 -9.49 21.63
CA GLN A 585 -3.96 -9.83 21.67
C GLN A 585 -4.33 -10.97 20.72
N SER A 586 -3.67 -11.05 19.55
CA SER A 586 -4.03 -11.95 18.46
C SER A 586 -3.02 -13.06 18.21
N HIS A 587 -2.16 -13.41 19.17
CA HIS A 587 -1.14 -14.46 18.96
C HIS A 587 -1.76 -15.80 18.47
N PRO A 588 -1.39 -16.31 17.29
CA PRO A 588 -2.07 -17.42 16.64
C PRO A 588 -1.94 -18.74 17.44
N VAL A 589 -0.81 -18.95 18.13
CA VAL A 589 -0.61 -20.12 19.01
C VAL A 589 -1.54 -20.07 20.22
N MET A 590 -1.74 -18.88 20.82
CA MET A 590 -2.60 -18.74 22.00
C MET A 590 -4.06 -18.95 21.62
N LYS A 591 -4.50 -18.35 20.50
CA LYS A 591 -5.84 -18.61 19.95
C LYS A 591 -6.02 -20.09 19.66
N ALA A 592 -5.08 -20.73 18.97
CA ALA A 592 -5.15 -22.17 18.68
C ALA A 592 -5.20 -23.02 19.95
N PHE A 593 -4.45 -22.67 21.00
CA PHE A 593 -4.49 -23.36 22.29
C PHE A 593 -5.86 -23.24 22.97
N CYS A 594 -6.43 -22.03 23.03
CA CYS A 594 -7.79 -21.82 23.54
C CYS A 594 -8.83 -22.61 22.73
N LEU A 595 -8.67 -22.68 21.40
CA LEU A 595 -9.53 -23.49 20.54
C LEU A 595 -9.42 -25.00 20.81
N LEU A 596 -8.26 -25.50 21.23
CA LEU A 596 -8.11 -26.89 21.66
C LEU A 596 -8.80 -27.15 23.00
N LEU A 597 -8.77 -26.17 23.92
CA LEU A 597 -9.43 -26.26 25.23
C LEU A 597 -10.97 -26.15 25.16
N LEU A 598 -11.48 -25.32 24.25
CA LEU A 598 -12.91 -25.10 24.03
C LEU A 598 -13.57 -26.25 23.25
N GLN A 599 -12.80 -27.21 22.72
CA GLN A 599 -13.39 -28.37 22.04
C GLN A 599 -14.25 -29.16 23.03
N PRO A 600 -15.55 -29.39 22.71
CA PRO A 600 -16.37 -30.26 23.54
C PRO A 600 -15.69 -31.63 23.60
N ALA A 601 -15.64 -32.22 24.80
CA ALA A 601 -15.23 -33.61 24.93
C ALA A 601 -16.09 -34.42 23.96
N ARG A 602 -15.46 -35.10 22.99
CA ARG A 602 -16.16 -35.97 22.04
C ARG A 602 -17.19 -36.79 22.84
N PRO A 603 -18.48 -36.79 22.48
CA PRO A 603 -19.44 -37.70 23.10
C PRO A 603 -18.83 -39.09 22.99
N GLU A 604 -18.61 -39.72 24.13
CA GLU A 604 -18.12 -41.09 24.18
C GLU A 604 -19.15 -41.91 23.40
N GLY A 605 -18.76 -42.44 22.24
CA GLY A 605 -19.60 -43.41 21.53
C GLY A 605 -19.94 -44.55 22.49
N PRO A 606 -21.09 -45.20 22.31
CA PRO A 606 -21.54 -46.27 23.20
C PRO A 606 -20.44 -47.31 23.35
N PRO A 607 -20.29 -47.94 24.54
CA PRO A 607 -19.24 -48.91 24.79
C PRO A 607 -19.33 -50.01 23.73
N GLY A 608 -18.41 -49.99 22.77
CA GLY A 608 -18.25 -51.07 21.81
C GLY A 608 -18.00 -52.37 22.57
N LEU A 609 -18.66 -53.43 22.12
CA LEU A 609 -18.67 -54.76 22.69
C LEU A 609 -17.29 -55.20 23.21
N PRO A 610 -17.21 -55.87 24.37
CA PRO A 610 -15.97 -56.48 24.81
C PRO A 610 -15.51 -57.48 23.73
N ALA A 611 -14.23 -57.42 23.37
CA ALA A 611 -13.60 -58.39 22.52
C ALA A 611 -13.90 -59.79 23.08
N SER A 612 -14.59 -60.60 22.29
CA SER A 612 -14.87 -61.99 22.60
C SER A 612 -13.56 -62.74 22.83
N ASN A 613 -13.36 -63.16 24.08
CA ASN A 613 -12.65 -64.33 24.58
C ASN A 613 -11.77 -65.09 23.56
N VAL A 614 -10.45 -64.88 23.61
CA VAL A 614 -9.46 -65.86 23.12
C VAL A 614 -8.32 -66.07 24.13
N GLU A 615 -8.59 -65.90 25.44
CA GLU A 615 -7.57 -66.15 26.48
C GLU A 615 -8.21 -66.70 27.77
N GLU A 616 -9.12 -67.67 27.62
CA GLU A 616 -9.43 -68.62 28.69
C GLU A 616 -8.28 -69.62 28.78
N GLY A 617 -7.30 -69.38 29.66
CA GLY A 617 -6.24 -70.35 29.89
C GLY A 617 -5.18 -69.96 30.91
N ILE A 618 -4.99 -68.68 31.23
CA ILE A 618 -3.96 -68.25 32.19
C ILE A 618 -4.49 -67.13 33.09
N GLN A 619 -5.53 -67.41 33.86
CA GLN A 619 -5.92 -66.59 35.01
C GLN A 619 -6.29 -67.49 36.18
N LEU A 620 -5.27 -68.03 36.85
CA LEU A 620 -5.45 -68.71 38.13
C LEU A 620 -4.28 -68.39 39.08
N MET A 621 -4.00 -67.09 39.24
CA MET A 621 -3.36 -66.47 40.42
C MET A 621 -2.97 -65.04 40.10
N GLN A 622 -3.92 -64.09 40.03
CA GLN A 622 -3.64 -62.71 40.45
C GLN A 622 -4.92 -62.08 41.00
N PRO A 623 -4.86 -61.39 42.16
CA PRO A 623 -6.03 -60.80 42.77
C PRO A 623 -6.57 -59.67 41.88
N LYS A 624 -7.90 -59.67 41.75
CA LYS A 624 -8.76 -58.77 40.97
C LYS A 624 -8.39 -57.30 41.20
N LYS A 625 -7.46 -56.75 40.40
CA LYS A 625 -7.22 -55.31 40.32
C LYS A 625 -8.38 -54.69 39.55
N ALA A 626 -9.18 -53.86 40.23
CA ALA A 626 -10.17 -53.02 39.56
C ALA A 626 -9.50 -52.31 38.37
N PRO A 627 -10.12 -52.30 37.17
CA PRO A 627 -9.52 -51.69 36.01
C PRO A 627 -9.15 -50.24 36.36
N PRO A 628 -7.92 -49.79 36.04
CA PRO A 628 -7.50 -48.44 36.37
C PRO A 628 -8.51 -47.49 35.75
N SER A 629 -9.09 -46.61 36.58
CA SER A 629 -10.05 -45.62 36.11
C SER A 629 -9.49 -44.94 34.87
N ARG A 630 -10.32 -44.72 33.84
CA ARG A 630 -9.92 -44.13 32.54
C ARG A 630 -9.10 -42.83 32.71
N ALA A 631 -9.31 -42.13 33.82
CA ALA A 631 -8.52 -41.00 34.29
C ALA A 631 -7.06 -41.35 34.63
N ARG A 632 -6.79 -42.43 35.38
CA ARG A 632 -5.43 -42.90 35.69
C ARG A 632 -4.66 -43.29 34.44
N PHE A 633 -5.32 -43.92 33.47
CA PHE A 633 -4.69 -44.23 32.17
C PHE A 633 -4.31 -42.95 31.42
N LYS A 634 -5.22 -41.97 31.31
CA LYS A 634 -4.92 -40.66 30.70
C LYS A 634 -3.78 -39.93 31.41
N GLN A 635 -3.73 -39.96 32.73
CA GLN A 635 -2.65 -39.38 33.53
C GLN A 635 -1.30 -40.08 33.28
N SER A 636 -1.28 -41.41 33.23
CA SER A 636 -0.06 -42.17 32.92
C SER A 636 0.47 -41.83 31.52
N ARG A 637 -0.42 -41.72 30.53
CA ARG A 637 -0.07 -41.32 29.16
C ARG A 637 0.51 -39.90 29.14
N ALA A 638 -0.10 -38.96 29.85
CA ALA A 638 0.40 -37.59 29.95
C ALA A 638 1.80 -37.52 30.59
N ARG A 639 2.09 -38.34 31.61
CA ARG A 639 3.42 -38.45 32.22
C ARG A 639 4.46 -38.96 31.22
N TRP A 640 4.13 -39.97 30.42
CA TRP A 640 5.01 -40.46 29.36
C TRP A 640 5.25 -39.42 28.25
N TRP A 641 4.21 -38.71 27.81
CA TRP A 641 4.37 -37.61 26.84
C TRP A 641 5.24 -36.48 27.37
N LEU A 642 5.10 -36.14 28.65
CA LEU A 642 5.95 -35.18 29.32
C LEU A 642 7.42 -35.64 29.33
N ALA A 643 7.69 -36.89 29.73
CA ALA A 643 9.03 -37.46 29.73
C ALA A 643 9.64 -37.45 28.32
N TYR A 644 8.89 -37.88 27.31
CA TYR A 644 9.30 -37.85 25.90
C TYR A 644 9.66 -36.43 25.42
N THR A 645 8.90 -35.42 25.84
CA THR A 645 9.14 -34.02 25.45
C THR A 645 10.40 -33.47 26.10
N LEU A 646 10.61 -33.76 27.40
CA LEU A 646 11.78 -33.32 28.15
C LEU A 646 13.08 -34.00 27.70
N LEU A 647 13.01 -35.29 27.31
CA LEU A 647 14.15 -36.03 26.80
C LEU A 647 14.64 -35.48 25.46
N ASN A 648 13.71 -35.05 24.59
CA ASN A 648 14.04 -34.42 23.30
C ASN A 648 14.38 -32.92 23.41
N ASN A 649 14.11 -32.26 24.55
CA ASN A 649 14.33 -30.83 24.76
C ASN A 649 14.97 -30.57 26.13
N PRO A 650 16.29 -30.84 26.30
CA PRO A 650 16.94 -30.81 27.59
C PRO A 650 16.93 -29.42 28.27
N SER A 651 16.99 -28.33 27.49
CA SER A 651 16.95 -26.96 28.02
C SER A 651 15.66 -26.64 28.80
N LEU A 652 14.53 -27.27 28.44
CA LEU A 652 13.25 -27.08 29.12
C LEU A 652 13.22 -27.72 30.52
N THR A 653 14.10 -28.68 30.81
CA THR A 653 14.15 -29.33 32.13
C THR A 653 14.53 -28.34 33.23
N ALA A 654 15.52 -27.49 32.95
CA ALA A 654 15.96 -26.42 33.86
C ALA A 654 14.83 -25.39 34.08
N CYS A 655 14.23 -24.91 32.99
CA CYS A 655 13.11 -23.95 33.05
C CYS A 655 11.88 -24.50 33.78
N ARG A 656 11.59 -25.80 33.65
CA ARG A 656 10.47 -26.44 34.36
C ARG A 656 10.71 -26.49 35.86
N LYS A 657 11.92 -26.84 36.30
CA LYS A 657 12.27 -26.88 37.73
C LYS A 657 12.11 -25.51 38.38
N THR A 658 12.60 -24.45 37.72
CA THR A 658 12.48 -23.08 38.20
C THR A 658 11.03 -22.56 38.18
N ALA A 659 10.23 -22.96 37.20
CA ALA A 659 8.80 -22.59 37.15
C ALA A 659 7.99 -23.29 38.27
N LEU A 660 8.30 -24.55 38.59
CA LEU A 660 7.63 -25.30 39.66
C LEU A 660 8.01 -24.80 41.07
N SER A 661 9.20 -24.21 41.24
CA SER A 661 9.60 -23.57 42.50
C SER A 661 8.96 -22.20 42.74
N ASN A 662 8.29 -21.60 41.74
CA ASN A 662 7.56 -20.34 41.92
C ASN A 662 6.20 -20.60 42.59
N PRO A 663 5.91 -20.04 43.78
CA PRO A 663 4.69 -20.31 44.53
C PRO A 663 3.40 -19.84 43.83
N THR A 664 3.49 -18.83 42.96
CA THR A 664 2.36 -18.33 42.15
C THR A 664 1.87 -19.30 41.08
N ALA A 665 2.70 -20.26 40.65
CA ALA A 665 2.33 -21.25 39.64
C ALA A 665 1.58 -22.47 40.21
N ASN A 666 1.67 -22.69 41.54
CA ASN A 666 1.07 -23.85 42.22
C ASN A 666 -0.30 -23.56 42.85
N GLY A 667 -0.90 -22.40 42.58
CA GLY A 667 -2.28 -22.10 43.00
C GLY A 667 -2.46 -21.82 44.49
N THR A 668 -1.41 -21.56 45.25
CA THR A 668 -1.52 -20.97 46.59
C THR A 668 -1.88 -19.49 46.44
N GLN A 669 -3.18 -19.19 46.42
CA GLN A 669 -3.65 -17.81 46.62
C GLN A 669 -3.14 -17.32 47.97
N LEU A 670 -2.28 -16.30 47.99
CA LEU A 670 -2.18 -15.43 49.15
C LEU A 670 -3.54 -14.73 49.28
N SER A 671 -4.29 -15.08 50.32
CA SER A 671 -5.46 -14.30 50.73
C SER A 671 -5.04 -12.83 50.86
N PRO A 672 -5.70 -11.88 50.18
CA PRO A 672 -5.41 -10.47 50.43
C PRO A 672 -5.81 -10.13 51.87
N ALA A 673 -4.93 -9.44 52.59
CA ALA A 673 -5.26 -8.84 53.86
C ALA A 673 -6.51 -7.96 53.66
N LYS A 674 -7.55 -8.20 54.47
CA LYS A 674 -8.75 -7.36 54.48
C LYS A 674 -8.36 -5.93 54.87
N PRO A 675 -8.96 -4.90 54.25
CA PRO A 675 -8.86 -3.53 54.72
C PRO A 675 -9.46 -3.35 56.11
#